data_AF-A0A498IP53-F1
#
_entry.id   AF-A0A498IP53-F1
#
_cell.length_a   1.000
_cell.length_b   1.000
_cell.length_c   1.000
_cell.angle_alpha   90.00
_cell.angle_beta   90.00
_cell.angle_gamma   90.00
#
_symmetry.space_group_name_H-M   'P 1'
#
loop_
_entity.id
_entity.type
_entity.pdbx_description
1 polymer ?
#
loop_
_entity_poly.entity_id
_entity_poly.type
_entity_poly.pdbx_seq_one_letter_code
_entity_poly.pdbx_strand_id
1 'polypeptide(L)'
;MKNEGRLLQQLTSLGRLEIEDNSPLVEELGKEAEELLQLQILECKLECLELNKCENLLKLPEGLNQLSSLQELCIHRCSLLVSFPDIGLPPSLKNIKITECHSLIYFAKFQIPQNLRRIEIRDCKSLKSLVDEEVIGSWPSSFSHNCLEYLKIQECQSLTSLSLSGQLLRTLKHLEMYDCSQLELIAQDEFFCDNTNHCLEYVRIWKCQNLKSLPNGLRHLINLQTLDIYHCESLVSIPRLSKGRIASKLREVEITDCDKLKVLPEYMQNLNSLEELVIDYREGLSCSFPPNLTSLTIWKVKSCKSFLELEWGLHRLTSLRKLWIYGNDPDTVSFPPDMAQMETLLPKSLTDLRIHGFPNLKKLSSKGFQFLTSLQSLSLFKCPKNNNNNRFNMPPNIEFQRTHVECKPDAPIHTDTFRYNGAYASMGVDNNLLDSFCDNFKVEVINLTEDEMEFDMISIDPALANAFRKILIAEVPTMAIEKVLIADNTSVIQDEVLAHSQDSLPEFSDNPIDPTSGDIIIARLGPGQVIELEAHAVKGIGKTHAKWYPVAPVWYRMLPEVKVFDIEDIGNGKKRATVARPRACTLCRECIGEGKGWENSISLQRNKDHFIFKIESTGVLPPEVLFTEAVKILEDKCDRVISDLS
;
A
#
# COMPACT_ATOMS: atom_id res chain seq x y z
N MET A 1 56.17 -14.06 8.86
CA MET A 1 56.18 -12.89 9.76
C MET A 1 56.19 -13.44 11.18
N LYS A 2 57.28 -13.22 11.93
CA LYS A 2 57.56 -13.89 13.22
C LYS A 2 57.91 -12.89 14.34
N ASN A 3 57.49 -11.65 14.18
CA ASN A 3 57.58 -10.57 15.17
C ASN A 3 56.39 -9.64 14.90
N GLU A 4 55.65 -9.29 15.97
CA GLU A 4 54.60 -8.25 16.10
C GLU A 4 53.29 -8.80 16.72
N GLY A 5 53.37 -9.29 17.96
CA GLY A 5 52.20 -9.60 18.80
C GLY A 5 51.62 -8.34 19.44
N ARG A 6 51.36 -7.27 18.66
CA ARG A 6 50.81 -6.00 19.16
C ARG A 6 49.81 -5.34 18.20
N LEU A 7 48.75 -6.07 17.83
CA LEU A 7 47.69 -5.63 16.92
C LEU A 7 46.90 -4.43 17.47
N LEU A 8 46.51 -4.46 18.74
CA LEU A 8 45.75 -3.36 19.37
C LEU A 8 46.57 -2.07 19.46
N GLN A 9 47.89 -2.16 19.67
CA GLN A 9 48.77 -0.97 19.64
C GLN A 9 48.95 -0.37 18.23
N GLN A 10 48.80 -1.18 17.18
CA GLN A 10 48.92 -0.72 15.79
C GLN A 10 47.59 -0.18 15.24
N LEU A 11 46.45 -0.57 15.83
CA LEU A 11 45.10 -0.27 15.36
C LEU A 11 44.39 0.81 16.22
N THR A 12 45.13 1.79 16.74
CA THR A 12 44.61 2.85 17.64
C THR A 12 43.52 3.75 17.03
N SER A 13 43.36 3.74 15.71
CA SER A 13 42.33 4.50 14.97
C SER A 13 41.19 3.64 14.40
N LEU A 14 41.26 2.31 14.54
CA LEU A 14 40.30 1.40 13.91
C LEU A 14 38.99 1.35 14.72
N GLY A 15 37.88 1.75 14.09
CA GLY A 15 36.54 1.73 14.71
C GLY A 15 35.77 0.42 14.52
N ARG A 16 36.07 -0.37 13.48
CA ARG A 16 35.41 -1.66 13.20
C ARG A 16 36.44 -2.69 12.76
N LEU A 17 36.37 -3.89 13.35
CA LEU A 17 37.26 -5.00 13.06
C LEU A 17 36.42 -6.24 12.73
N GLU A 18 36.66 -6.83 11.57
CA GLU A 18 36.07 -8.10 11.16
C GLU A 18 37.17 -9.16 11.10
N ILE A 19 36.92 -10.29 11.77
CA ILE A 19 37.82 -11.45 11.80
C ILE A 19 37.05 -12.63 11.20
N GLU A 20 37.44 -13.02 9.99
CA GLU A 20 36.92 -14.22 9.33
C GLU A 20 37.94 -15.36 9.38
N ASP A 21 37.48 -16.56 9.76
CA ASP A 21 38.25 -17.82 9.72
C ASP A 21 39.63 -17.75 10.43
N ASN A 22 39.72 -16.99 11.52
CA ASN A 22 40.98 -16.80 12.23
C ASN A 22 40.79 -16.77 13.74
N SER A 23 40.58 -17.96 14.31
CA SER A 23 40.41 -18.13 15.77
C SER A 23 41.66 -17.75 16.59
N PRO A 24 42.90 -18.08 16.18
CA PRO A 24 44.09 -17.66 16.93
C PRO A 24 44.21 -16.15 17.09
N LEU A 25 43.83 -15.38 16.06
CA LEU A 25 43.83 -13.92 16.11
C LEU A 25 42.86 -13.38 17.17
N VAL A 26 41.71 -14.01 17.36
CA VAL A 26 40.75 -13.63 18.42
C VAL A 26 41.36 -13.87 19.80
N GLU A 27 42.04 -15.00 20.01
CA GLU A 27 42.71 -15.30 21.27
C GLU A 27 43.88 -14.34 21.55
N GLU A 28 44.68 -14.03 20.53
CA GLU A 28 45.78 -13.04 20.63
C GLU A 28 45.24 -11.65 20.95
N LEU A 29 44.15 -11.22 20.31
CA LEU A 29 43.47 -9.95 20.60
C LEU A 29 43.04 -9.88 22.07
N GLY A 30 42.48 -10.97 22.60
CA GLY A 30 42.08 -11.06 24.00
C GLY A 30 43.26 -10.98 24.98
N LYS A 31 44.35 -11.71 24.71
CA LYS A 31 45.57 -11.67 25.52
C LYS A 31 46.22 -10.29 25.50
N GLU A 32 46.31 -9.68 24.32
CA GLU A 32 46.87 -8.34 24.17
C GLU A 32 46.01 -7.29 24.90
N ALA A 33 44.68 -7.38 24.83
CA ALA A 33 43.78 -6.47 25.56
C ALA A 33 44.00 -6.56 27.08
N GLU A 34 44.23 -7.76 27.61
CA GLU A 34 44.52 -7.99 29.02
C GLU A 34 45.89 -7.43 29.43
N GLU A 35 46.95 -7.69 28.64
CA GLU A 35 48.31 -7.20 28.89
C GLU A 35 48.39 -5.66 28.83
N LEU A 36 47.75 -5.03 27.85
CA LEU A 36 47.80 -3.58 27.65
C LEU A 36 47.05 -2.79 28.72
N LEU A 37 46.05 -3.40 29.37
CA LEU A 37 45.37 -2.79 30.51
C LEU A 37 46.22 -2.84 31.78
N GLN A 38 46.95 -3.94 32.03
CA GLN A 38 47.90 -4.03 33.16
C GLN A 38 48.98 -2.94 33.08
N LEU A 39 49.32 -2.51 31.87
CA LEU A 39 50.28 -1.43 31.60
C LEU A 39 49.66 -0.02 31.58
N GLN A 40 48.33 0.13 31.67
CA GLN A 40 47.58 1.40 31.53
C GLN A 40 47.75 2.11 30.16
N ILE A 41 48.01 1.36 29.08
CA ILE A 41 48.35 1.92 27.75
C ILE A 41 47.23 1.73 26.72
N LEU A 42 46.11 1.10 27.07
CA LEU A 42 45.06 0.75 26.10
C LEU A 42 44.22 1.97 25.64
N GLU A 43 44.67 2.68 24.62
CA GLU A 43 43.87 3.64 23.83
C GLU A 43 43.23 2.95 22.61
N CYS A 44 42.39 1.94 22.83
CA CYS A 44 41.67 1.26 21.74
C CYS A 44 40.32 1.92 21.45
N LYS A 45 40.13 2.40 20.21
CA LYS A 45 38.88 3.04 19.74
C LYS A 45 37.91 2.08 19.03
N LEU A 46 38.11 0.78 19.18
CA LEU A 46 37.28 -0.21 18.51
C LEU A 46 35.84 -0.16 19.02
N GLU A 47 34.90 0.20 18.15
CA GLU A 47 33.47 0.32 18.46
C GLU A 47 32.67 -0.92 18.02
N CYS A 48 33.13 -1.64 16.99
CA CYS A 48 32.44 -2.81 16.44
C CYS A 48 33.43 -3.97 16.19
N LEU A 49 33.09 -5.16 16.69
CA LEU A 49 33.86 -6.38 16.48
C LEU A 49 32.96 -7.44 15.86
N GLU A 50 33.37 -7.97 14.71
CA GLU A 50 32.66 -9.02 13.99
C GLU A 50 33.53 -10.27 13.88
N LEU A 51 33.00 -11.39 14.34
CA LEU A 51 33.64 -12.70 14.30
C LEU A 51 32.85 -13.58 13.36
N ASN A 52 33.47 -14.10 12.30
CA ASN A 52 32.82 -14.91 11.29
C ASN A 52 33.58 -16.22 11.07
N LYS A 53 32.89 -17.36 11.18
CA LYS A 53 33.48 -18.71 10.98
C LYS A 53 34.74 -18.96 11.83
N CYS A 54 34.79 -18.47 13.07
CA CYS A 54 35.91 -18.80 13.96
C CYS A 54 35.71 -20.20 14.56
N GLU A 55 36.06 -21.24 13.79
CA GLU A 55 35.70 -22.63 14.11
C GLU A 55 36.42 -23.20 15.33
N ASN A 56 37.61 -22.71 15.71
CA ASN A 56 38.34 -23.20 16.90
C ASN A 56 38.00 -22.42 18.18
N LEU A 57 37.09 -21.44 18.12
CA LEU A 57 36.76 -20.58 19.25
C LEU A 57 35.78 -21.28 20.22
N LEU A 58 36.30 -21.93 21.26
CA LEU A 58 35.49 -22.58 22.29
C LEU A 58 34.79 -21.60 23.23
N LYS A 59 35.49 -20.52 23.58
CA LYS A 59 35.04 -19.43 24.46
C LYS A 59 35.63 -18.11 23.96
N LEU A 60 34.90 -17.02 24.16
CA LEU A 60 35.47 -15.69 23.95
C LEU A 60 36.54 -15.41 25.02
N PRO A 61 37.68 -14.79 24.66
CA PRO A 61 38.75 -14.53 25.60
C PRO A 61 38.36 -13.47 26.63
N GLU A 62 38.85 -13.65 27.86
CA GLU A 62 38.46 -12.83 29.01
C GLU A 62 38.82 -11.36 28.84
N GLY A 63 39.98 -11.06 28.23
CA GLY A 63 40.46 -9.69 27.98
C GLY A 63 39.57 -8.84 27.06
N LEU A 64 38.57 -9.41 26.37
CA LEU A 64 37.58 -8.62 25.62
C LEU A 64 36.75 -7.70 26.52
N ASN A 65 36.61 -8.03 27.80
CA ASN A 65 35.93 -7.17 28.77
C ASN A 65 36.63 -5.82 28.98
N GLN A 66 37.91 -5.70 28.59
CA GLN A 66 38.71 -4.49 28.71
C GLN A 66 38.51 -3.50 27.56
N LEU A 67 37.81 -3.89 26.49
CA LEU A 67 37.53 -3.02 25.35
C LEU A 67 36.44 -1.99 25.70
N SER A 68 36.84 -0.90 26.34
CA SER A 68 35.96 0.16 26.86
C SER A 68 35.25 1.02 25.79
N SER A 69 35.67 0.90 24.52
CA SER A 69 35.03 1.59 23.39
C SER A 69 34.04 0.70 22.63
N LEU A 70 34.02 -0.62 22.87
CA LEU A 70 33.26 -1.57 22.06
C LEU A 70 31.76 -1.45 22.32
N GLN A 71 30.98 -1.07 21.32
CA GLN A 71 29.53 -0.86 21.41
C GLN A 71 28.73 -2.00 20.76
N GLU A 72 29.29 -2.67 19.76
CA GLU A 72 28.65 -3.74 19.00
C GLU A 72 29.55 -4.98 18.85
N LEU A 73 28.96 -6.15 19.09
CA LEU A 73 29.62 -7.44 18.94
C LEU A 73 28.75 -8.37 18.09
N CYS A 74 29.26 -8.78 16.94
CA CYS A 74 28.59 -9.70 16.03
C CYS A 74 29.38 -11.01 15.96
N ILE A 75 28.70 -12.14 16.18
CA ILE A 75 29.29 -13.47 16.13
C ILE A 75 28.47 -14.31 15.16
N HIS A 76 29.11 -14.76 14.09
CA HIS A 76 28.50 -15.47 12.99
C HIS A 76 29.24 -16.78 12.77
N ARG A 77 28.51 -17.90 12.72
CA ARG A 77 29.05 -19.21 12.31
C ARG A 77 30.21 -19.74 13.17
N CYS A 78 30.33 -19.28 14.42
CA CYS A 78 31.30 -19.82 15.38
C CYS A 78 30.73 -21.07 16.05
N SER A 79 30.75 -22.19 15.33
CA SER A 79 29.97 -23.38 15.68
C SER A 79 30.39 -24.05 16.99
N LEU A 80 31.67 -23.99 17.38
CA LEU A 80 32.18 -24.58 18.63
C LEU A 80 32.06 -23.68 19.86
N LEU A 81 31.54 -22.44 19.73
CA LEU A 81 31.40 -21.52 20.85
C LEU A 81 30.36 -22.06 21.84
N VAL A 82 30.81 -22.47 23.03
CA VAL A 82 29.94 -23.09 24.05
C VAL A 82 29.38 -22.06 25.02
N SER A 83 30.18 -21.08 25.43
CA SER A 83 29.81 -20.09 26.44
C SER A 83 30.58 -18.78 26.31
N PHE A 84 30.00 -17.73 26.89
CA PHE A 84 30.64 -16.43 27.11
C PHE A 84 31.54 -16.46 28.37
N PRO A 85 32.46 -15.50 28.55
CA PRO A 85 33.42 -15.49 29.66
C PRO A 85 32.74 -15.13 30.98
N ASP A 86 33.22 -15.72 32.09
CA ASP A 86 32.64 -15.57 33.42
C ASP A 86 32.81 -14.14 33.99
N ILE A 87 33.85 -13.42 33.56
CA ILE A 87 34.18 -12.04 34.00
C ILE A 87 33.29 -10.99 33.30
N GLY A 88 32.40 -11.43 32.39
CA GLY A 88 31.43 -10.57 31.72
C GLY A 88 31.89 -10.01 30.37
N LEU A 89 30.95 -9.47 29.61
CA LEU A 89 31.19 -8.76 28.35
C LEU A 89 31.64 -7.32 28.59
N PRO A 90 32.30 -6.65 27.62
CA PRO A 90 32.77 -5.28 27.77
C PRO A 90 31.66 -4.31 28.24
N PRO A 91 31.96 -3.40 29.17
CA PRO A 91 30.96 -2.56 29.82
C PRO A 91 30.33 -1.53 28.87
N SER A 92 30.99 -1.15 27.78
CA SER A 92 30.44 -0.25 26.76
C SER A 92 29.48 -0.93 25.78
N LEU A 93 29.37 -2.26 25.81
CA LEU A 93 28.64 -3.04 24.82
C LEU A 93 27.13 -2.81 24.94
N LYS A 94 26.52 -2.33 23.86
CA LYS A 94 25.09 -2.04 23.77
C LYS A 94 24.34 -3.07 22.94
N ASN A 95 24.97 -3.54 21.86
CA ASN A 95 24.33 -4.41 20.88
C ASN A 95 25.12 -5.70 20.74
N ILE A 96 24.43 -6.83 20.79
CA ILE A 96 25.03 -8.12 20.46
C ILE A 96 24.15 -8.91 19.49
N LYS A 97 24.80 -9.49 18.48
CA LYS A 97 24.16 -10.34 17.49
C LYS A 97 24.91 -11.66 17.38
N ILE A 98 24.19 -12.76 17.57
CA ILE A 98 24.74 -14.12 17.50
C ILE A 98 23.95 -14.89 16.45
N THR A 99 24.61 -15.43 15.43
CA THR A 99 23.94 -16.24 14.40
C THR A 99 24.71 -17.52 14.11
N GLU A 100 23.98 -18.62 13.90
CA GLU A 100 24.55 -19.92 13.49
C GLU A 100 25.63 -20.45 14.46
N CYS A 101 25.52 -20.13 15.76
CA CYS A 101 26.44 -20.61 16.81
C CYS A 101 25.85 -21.84 17.50
N HIS A 102 26.05 -23.00 16.87
CA HIS A 102 25.28 -24.20 17.15
C HIS A 102 25.57 -24.86 18.51
N SER A 103 26.77 -24.72 19.07
CA SER A 103 27.13 -25.28 20.38
C SER A 103 26.85 -24.37 21.58
N LEU A 104 26.34 -23.15 21.36
CA LEU A 104 26.06 -22.20 22.45
C LEU A 104 24.92 -22.74 23.32
N ILE A 105 25.19 -23.00 24.59
CA ILE A 105 24.20 -23.59 25.51
C ILE A 105 23.44 -22.49 26.27
N TYR A 106 24.16 -21.47 26.72
CA TYR A 106 23.64 -20.33 27.48
C TYR A 106 24.30 -19.04 26.99
N PHE A 107 23.55 -17.93 26.96
CA PHE A 107 24.13 -16.63 26.62
C PHE A 107 24.96 -16.06 27.77
N ALA A 108 24.43 -16.08 28.99
CA ALA A 108 25.12 -15.61 30.18
C ALA A 108 25.02 -16.64 31.32
N LYS A 109 26.08 -16.78 32.12
CA LYS A 109 26.10 -17.77 33.21
C LYS A 109 25.36 -17.31 34.47
N PHE A 110 25.33 -16.00 34.75
CA PHE A 110 24.75 -15.46 35.99
C PHE A 110 23.67 -14.41 35.71
N GLN A 111 24.00 -13.40 34.90
CA GLN A 111 23.12 -12.30 34.60
C GLN A 111 23.44 -11.72 33.22
N ILE A 112 22.41 -11.23 32.51
CA ILE A 112 22.60 -10.44 31.29
C ILE A 112 23.33 -9.12 31.62
N PRO A 113 24.42 -8.78 30.90
CA PRO A 113 25.14 -7.53 31.13
C PRO A 113 24.22 -6.29 31.12
N GLN A 114 24.34 -5.45 32.16
CA GLN A 114 23.39 -4.36 32.43
C GLN A 114 23.37 -3.25 31.37
N ASN A 115 24.44 -3.13 30.57
CA ASN A 115 24.61 -2.08 29.56
C ASN A 115 24.02 -2.47 28.19
N LEU A 116 23.67 -3.74 27.99
CA LEU A 116 23.09 -4.21 26.74
C LEU A 116 21.69 -3.65 26.55
N ARG A 117 21.46 -3.09 25.37
CA ARG A 117 20.17 -2.55 24.91
C ARG A 117 19.51 -3.47 23.88
N ARG A 118 20.30 -4.20 23.08
CA ARG A 118 19.80 -5.07 22.01
C ARG A 118 20.50 -6.42 22.02
N ILE A 119 19.71 -7.49 22.08
CA ILE A 119 20.16 -8.87 21.91
C ILE A 119 19.41 -9.50 20.74
N GLU A 120 20.15 -10.01 19.75
CA GLU A 120 19.61 -10.77 18.64
C GLU A 120 20.33 -12.13 18.54
N ILE A 121 19.57 -13.22 18.67
CA ILE A 121 20.09 -14.58 18.55
C ILE A 121 19.34 -15.31 17.44
N ARG A 122 20.05 -15.91 16.49
CA ARG A 122 19.47 -16.65 15.35
C ARG A 122 20.16 -18.00 15.16
N ASP A 123 19.38 -19.05 14.90
CA ASP A 123 19.86 -20.39 14.53
C ASP A 123 20.94 -20.93 15.49
N CYS A 124 20.71 -20.80 16.80
CA CYS A 124 21.57 -21.37 17.84
C CYS A 124 20.93 -22.64 18.40
N LYS A 125 21.25 -23.78 17.78
CA LYS A 125 20.51 -25.04 17.99
C LYS A 125 20.62 -25.62 19.40
N SER A 126 21.72 -25.39 20.12
CA SER A 126 21.92 -25.93 21.49
C SER A 126 21.49 -24.98 22.61
N LEU A 127 21.02 -23.77 22.27
CA LEU A 127 20.68 -22.76 23.28
C LEU A 127 19.46 -23.23 24.07
N LYS A 128 19.64 -23.52 25.36
CA LYS A 128 18.57 -24.00 26.26
C LYS A 128 17.83 -22.85 26.94
N SER A 129 18.59 -21.84 27.37
CA SER A 129 18.08 -20.62 28.02
C SER A 129 19.04 -19.46 27.80
N LEU A 130 18.59 -18.22 28.07
CA LEU A 130 19.48 -17.05 28.04
C LEU A 130 20.44 -17.02 29.24
N VAL A 131 19.99 -17.51 30.39
CA VAL A 131 20.78 -17.57 31.62
C VAL A 131 20.80 -18.98 32.19
N ASP A 132 21.96 -19.43 32.68
CA ASP A 132 22.13 -20.72 33.37
C ASP A 132 21.53 -20.66 34.80
N GLU A 133 20.50 -21.48 35.07
CA GLU A 133 19.79 -21.51 36.37
C GLU A 133 20.44 -22.46 37.41
N GLU A 134 21.36 -23.35 37.01
CA GLU A 134 21.85 -24.44 37.87
C GLU A 134 22.71 -23.98 39.08
N VAL A 135 23.00 -22.68 39.21
CA VAL A 135 23.89 -22.11 40.25
C VAL A 135 23.14 -21.25 41.28
N ILE A 136 21.80 -21.16 41.24
CA ILE A 136 21.04 -20.30 42.17
C ILE A 136 20.84 -20.98 43.53
N GLY A 137 21.92 -21.12 44.28
CA GLY A 137 21.90 -21.19 45.73
C GLY A 137 21.86 -19.78 46.30
N SER A 138 20.65 -19.31 46.66
CA SER A 138 20.39 -18.20 47.59
C SER A 138 21.30 -16.96 47.48
N TRP A 139 21.06 -16.09 46.48
CA TRP A 139 21.46 -14.68 46.57
C TRP A 139 20.21 -13.79 46.56
N PRO A 140 19.99 -12.98 47.60
CA PRO A 140 18.84 -12.09 47.65
C PRO A 140 19.00 -10.97 46.63
N SER A 141 17.98 -10.82 45.79
CA SER A 141 17.44 -9.56 45.26
C SER A 141 18.24 -8.29 45.61
N SER A 142 19.40 -8.11 44.99
CA SER A 142 20.00 -6.80 44.85
C SER A 142 19.62 -6.31 43.46
N PHE A 143 18.77 -5.28 43.42
CA PHE A 143 18.19 -4.70 42.22
C PHE A 143 19.28 -4.35 41.19
N SER A 144 19.51 -5.25 40.25
CA SER A 144 20.32 -4.98 39.08
C SER A 144 19.39 -4.49 37.96
N HIS A 145 19.53 -3.22 37.60
CA HIS A 145 18.74 -2.58 36.57
C HIS A 145 19.28 -3.02 35.21
N ASN A 146 18.56 -3.90 34.51
CA ASN A 146 18.89 -4.25 33.13
C ASN A 146 18.33 -3.17 32.18
N CYS A 147 19.13 -2.74 31.20
CA CYS A 147 18.76 -1.68 30.25
C CYS A 147 18.28 -2.23 28.90
N LEU A 148 17.97 -3.53 28.82
CA LEU A 148 17.59 -4.19 27.58
C LEU A 148 16.27 -3.63 27.03
N GLU A 149 16.32 -3.08 25.82
CA GLU A 149 15.17 -2.49 25.12
C GLU A 149 14.62 -3.42 24.03
N TYR A 150 15.47 -4.26 23.41
CA TYR A 150 15.14 -5.13 22.29
C TYR A 150 15.69 -6.55 22.46
N LEU A 151 14.80 -7.54 22.36
CA LEU A 151 15.16 -8.95 22.39
C LEU A 151 14.53 -9.66 21.20
N LYS A 152 15.37 -10.30 20.38
CA LYS A 152 14.94 -11.13 19.24
C LYS A 152 15.63 -12.48 19.28
N ILE A 153 14.84 -13.54 19.29
CA ILE A 153 15.34 -14.92 19.22
C ILE A 153 14.65 -15.65 18.09
N GLN A 154 15.43 -16.25 17.20
CA GLN A 154 14.92 -16.93 16.00
C GLN A 154 15.57 -18.30 15.83
N GLU A 155 14.79 -19.31 15.43
CA GLU A 155 15.28 -20.63 15.01
C GLU A 155 16.13 -21.34 16.08
N CYS A 156 15.90 -21.04 17.37
CA CYS A 156 16.61 -21.65 18.50
C CYS A 156 15.84 -22.87 19.00
N GLN A 157 16.14 -24.02 18.41
CA GLN A 157 15.31 -25.22 18.55
C GLN A 157 15.39 -25.89 19.93
N SER A 158 16.45 -25.71 20.71
CA SER A 158 16.55 -26.28 22.08
C SER A 158 16.07 -25.34 23.18
N LEU A 159 15.60 -24.14 22.85
CA LEU A 159 15.24 -23.13 23.84
C LEU A 159 13.96 -23.54 24.55
N THR A 160 14.04 -23.91 25.84
CA THR A 160 12.89 -24.34 26.63
C THR A 160 12.21 -23.19 27.36
N SER A 161 13.00 -22.22 27.82
CA SER A 161 12.55 -21.03 28.55
C SER A 161 13.58 -19.91 28.41
N LEU A 162 13.16 -18.66 28.60
CA LEU A 162 14.14 -17.57 28.71
C LEU A 162 14.84 -17.56 30.08
N SER A 163 14.21 -18.14 31.12
CA SER A 163 14.80 -18.36 32.46
C SER A 163 15.45 -17.11 33.05
N LEU A 164 14.65 -16.05 33.11
CA LEU A 164 15.11 -14.73 33.50
C LEU A 164 14.58 -14.44 34.88
N SER A 165 15.34 -14.58 35.98
CA SER A 165 14.95 -13.95 37.26
C SER A 165 14.54 -12.48 37.01
N GLY A 166 13.58 -11.90 37.78
CA GLY A 166 12.80 -10.66 37.53
C GLY A 166 13.49 -9.33 37.13
N GLN A 167 14.50 -9.38 36.26
CA GLN A 167 15.47 -8.36 35.90
C GLN A 167 15.33 -7.90 34.44
N LEU A 168 14.76 -8.71 33.53
CA LEU A 168 14.88 -8.43 32.08
C LEU A 168 13.88 -7.41 31.50
N LEU A 169 12.76 -7.13 32.16
CA LEU A 169 11.59 -6.59 31.45
C LEU A 169 11.11 -5.21 31.91
N ARG A 170 11.84 -4.50 32.78
CA ARG A 170 11.43 -3.12 33.14
C ARG A 170 11.64 -2.13 32.01
N THR A 171 12.60 -2.40 31.13
CA THR A 171 13.05 -1.52 30.04
C THR A 171 12.74 -2.08 28.65
N LEU A 172 12.35 -3.35 28.55
CA LEU A 172 12.11 -4.02 27.27
C LEU A 172 10.90 -3.39 26.56
N LYS A 173 11.12 -2.91 25.34
CA LYS A 173 10.11 -2.33 24.47
C LYS A 173 9.67 -3.30 23.37
N HIS A 174 10.59 -4.14 22.90
CA HIS A 174 10.37 -5.06 21.77
C HIS A 174 10.78 -6.49 22.12
N LEU A 175 9.84 -7.42 22.02
CA LEU A 175 10.07 -8.85 22.16
C LEU A 175 9.65 -9.58 20.88
N GLU A 176 10.58 -10.31 20.27
CA GLU A 176 10.31 -11.11 19.07
C GLU A 176 10.87 -12.52 19.20
N MET A 177 10.01 -13.52 19.01
CA MET A 177 10.38 -14.92 19.03
C MET A 177 9.87 -15.61 17.76
N TYR A 178 10.75 -16.29 17.02
CA TYR A 178 10.41 -16.99 15.79
C TYR A 178 10.97 -18.41 15.81
N ASP A 179 10.14 -19.41 15.48
CA ASP A 179 10.55 -20.80 15.25
C ASP A 179 11.41 -21.38 16.38
N CYS A 180 10.95 -21.21 17.63
CA CYS A 180 11.56 -21.82 18.82
C CYS A 180 10.68 -22.99 19.26
N SER A 181 10.86 -24.17 18.63
CA SER A 181 9.90 -25.28 18.75
C SER A 181 9.76 -25.85 20.16
N GLN A 182 10.85 -25.91 20.95
CA GLN A 182 10.85 -26.46 22.31
C GLN A 182 10.44 -25.46 23.40
N LEU A 183 10.13 -24.20 23.04
CA LEU A 183 9.81 -23.17 24.02
C LEU A 183 8.48 -23.49 24.71
N GLU A 184 8.53 -23.83 26.00
CA GLU A 184 7.33 -24.14 26.77
C GLU A 184 6.72 -22.90 27.42
N LEU A 185 7.57 -22.01 27.95
CA LEU A 185 7.20 -20.81 28.71
C LEU A 185 8.16 -19.65 28.42
N ILE A 186 7.63 -18.45 28.25
CA ILE A 186 8.44 -17.22 28.09
C ILE A 186 8.99 -16.77 29.45
N ALA A 187 8.16 -16.78 30.49
CA ALA A 187 8.50 -16.46 31.87
C ALA A 187 7.58 -17.22 32.85
N GLN A 188 8.04 -17.50 34.08
CA GLN A 188 7.22 -18.15 35.11
C GLN A 188 6.10 -17.23 35.62
N ASP A 189 4.98 -17.78 36.13
CA ASP A 189 3.75 -17.01 36.37
C ASP A 189 3.78 -16.04 37.58
N GLU A 190 4.67 -16.24 38.56
CA GLU A 190 4.82 -15.33 39.72
C GLU A 190 5.50 -13.99 39.35
N PHE A 191 5.90 -13.82 38.08
CA PHE A 191 6.70 -12.71 37.54
C PHE A 191 6.06 -11.34 37.49
N PHE A 192 4.75 -11.29 37.26
CA PHE A 192 4.07 -10.02 36.97
C PHE A 192 3.27 -9.47 38.15
N CYS A 193 3.49 -10.03 39.34
CA CYS A 193 2.81 -9.64 40.57
C CYS A 193 3.22 -8.24 41.03
N ASP A 194 4.40 -7.76 40.62
CA ASP A 194 4.86 -6.41 40.89
C ASP A 194 4.71 -5.53 39.64
N ASN A 195 3.83 -4.52 39.72
CA ASN A 195 3.47 -3.49 38.73
C ASN A 195 4.66 -2.79 38.04
N THR A 196 5.52 -3.49 37.31
CA THR A 196 6.86 -2.96 36.94
C THR A 196 7.18 -3.03 35.45
N ASN A 197 6.35 -3.70 34.64
CA ASN A 197 6.56 -3.81 33.20
C ASN A 197 5.61 -2.86 32.46
N HIS A 198 6.01 -1.58 32.39
CA HIS A 198 5.24 -0.54 31.71
C HIS A 198 5.80 -0.21 30.31
N CYS A 199 6.93 -0.79 29.88
CA CYS A 199 7.65 -0.30 28.70
C CYS A 199 7.42 -1.12 27.43
N LEU A 200 6.86 -2.33 27.52
CA LEU A 200 6.70 -3.20 26.36
C LEU A 200 5.65 -2.62 25.40
N GLU A 201 6.07 -2.38 24.17
CA GLU A 201 5.27 -1.78 23.10
C GLU A 201 4.94 -2.81 22.01
N TYR A 202 5.79 -3.81 21.81
CA TYR A 202 5.65 -4.78 20.74
C TYR A 202 6.00 -6.20 21.19
N VAL A 203 5.11 -7.14 20.91
CA VAL A 203 5.32 -8.58 21.13
C VAL A 203 4.94 -9.34 19.87
N ARG A 204 5.89 -10.07 19.30
CA ARG A 204 5.64 -10.99 18.18
C ARG A 204 6.18 -12.38 18.50
N ILE A 205 5.31 -13.38 18.42
CA ILE A 205 5.65 -14.79 18.66
C ILE A 205 5.14 -15.60 17.48
N TRP A 206 6.03 -16.30 16.81
CA TRP A 206 5.70 -17.03 15.59
C TRP A 206 6.32 -18.43 15.59
N LYS A 207 5.54 -19.47 15.25
CA LYS A 207 6.01 -20.86 15.07
C LYS A 207 6.61 -21.49 16.34
N CYS A 208 6.16 -21.08 17.53
CA CYS A 208 6.57 -21.70 18.79
C CYS A 208 5.60 -22.85 19.16
N GLN A 209 5.91 -24.07 18.70
CA GLN A 209 4.98 -25.19 18.73
C GLN A 209 4.64 -25.73 20.13
N ASN A 210 5.59 -25.70 21.09
CA ASN A 210 5.39 -26.19 22.45
C ASN A 210 4.92 -25.12 23.45
N LEU A 211 4.71 -23.87 23.01
CA LEU A 211 4.31 -22.78 23.90
C LEU A 211 2.89 -23.02 24.42
N LYS A 212 2.76 -23.29 25.73
CA LYS A 212 1.48 -23.69 26.35
C LYS A 212 0.61 -22.49 26.73
N SER A 213 1.24 -21.47 27.31
CA SER A 213 0.58 -20.25 27.79
C SER A 213 1.51 -19.05 27.70
N LEU A 214 0.89 -17.88 27.58
CA LEU A 214 1.56 -16.60 27.77
C LEU A 214 1.47 -16.18 29.23
N PRO A 215 2.47 -15.45 29.76
CA PRO A 215 2.50 -15.15 31.18
C PRO A 215 1.39 -14.17 31.57
N ASN A 216 0.80 -14.41 32.75
CA ASN A 216 -0.43 -13.73 33.18
C ASN A 216 -0.37 -12.20 33.26
N GLY A 217 0.83 -11.61 33.34
CA GLY A 217 0.92 -10.16 33.40
C GLY A 217 1.08 -9.39 32.11
N LEU A 218 0.85 -10.02 30.96
CA LEU A 218 0.44 -9.26 29.78
C LEU A 218 -0.73 -8.30 30.10
N ARG A 219 -1.57 -8.63 31.11
CA ARG A 219 -2.63 -7.76 31.64
C ARG A 219 -2.18 -6.40 32.20
N HIS A 220 -0.89 -6.25 32.49
CA HIS A 220 -0.30 -5.04 33.10
C HIS A 220 0.41 -4.15 32.07
N LEU A 221 0.53 -4.58 30.80
CA LEU A 221 1.27 -3.86 29.76
C LEU A 221 0.43 -2.73 29.15
N ILE A 222 0.42 -1.57 29.81
CA ILE A 222 -0.37 -0.40 29.38
C ILE A 222 0.12 0.25 28.08
N ASN A 223 1.39 0.07 27.73
CA ASN A 223 2.01 0.67 26.54
C ASN A 223 2.08 -0.28 25.33
N LEU A 224 1.60 -1.53 25.45
CA LEU A 224 1.60 -2.48 24.35
C LEU A 224 0.74 -1.93 23.20
N GLN A 225 1.31 -1.85 22.01
CA GLN A 225 0.70 -1.33 20.78
C GLN A 225 0.34 -2.46 19.83
N THR A 226 1.22 -3.46 19.71
CA THR A 226 1.08 -4.60 18.78
C THR A 226 1.31 -5.92 19.52
N LEU A 227 0.39 -6.87 19.32
CA LEU A 227 0.49 -8.24 19.80
C LEU A 227 0.22 -9.22 18.66
N ASP A 228 1.27 -9.90 18.22
CA ASP A 228 1.21 -10.85 17.12
C ASP A 228 1.57 -12.25 17.62
N ILE A 229 0.67 -13.20 17.40
CA ILE A 229 0.85 -14.61 17.76
C ILE A 229 0.44 -15.44 16.55
N TYR A 230 1.41 -16.14 15.94
CA TYR A 230 1.16 -16.90 14.74
C TYR A 230 1.71 -18.33 14.80
N HIS A 231 0.96 -19.32 14.32
CA HIS A 231 1.39 -20.73 14.26
C HIS A 231 1.88 -21.31 15.60
N CYS A 232 1.19 -21.00 16.71
CA CYS A 232 1.49 -21.58 18.03
C CYS A 232 0.47 -22.70 18.35
N GLU A 233 0.76 -23.93 17.93
CA GLU A 233 -0.19 -25.05 17.97
C GLU A 233 -0.54 -25.53 19.38
N SER A 234 0.37 -25.42 20.35
CA SER A 234 0.12 -25.85 21.73
C SER A 234 -0.48 -24.79 22.65
N LEU A 235 -0.69 -23.56 22.16
CA LEU A 235 -1.18 -22.45 22.97
C LEU A 235 -2.64 -22.69 23.37
N VAL A 236 -2.89 -22.86 24.67
CA VAL A 236 -4.23 -23.21 25.20
C VAL A 236 -5.04 -21.98 25.57
N SER A 237 -4.38 -20.94 26.07
CA SER A 237 -5.03 -19.71 26.54
C SER A 237 -4.14 -18.49 26.31
N ILE A 238 -4.80 -17.35 26.08
CA ILE A 238 -4.19 -16.02 26.09
C ILE A 238 -4.70 -15.31 27.35
N PRO A 239 -3.80 -14.73 28.18
CA PRO A 239 -4.21 -14.01 29.38
C PRO A 239 -5.03 -12.77 29.02
N ARG A 240 -5.75 -12.23 30.02
CA ARG A 240 -6.53 -11.00 29.84
C ARG A 240 -5.62 -9.86 29.39
N LEU A 241 -5.97 -9.22 28.27
CA LEU A 241 -5.18 -8.12 27.69
C LEU A 241 -5.50 -6.76 28.30
N SER A 242 -6.52 -6.66 29.17
CA SER A 242 -6.88 -5.42 29.86
C SER A 242 -7.29 -5.66 31.31
N LYS A 243 -6.91 -4.72 32.19
CA LYS A 243 -7.41 -4.64 33.58
C LYS A 243 -8.64 -3.73 33.62
N GLY A 244 -9.74 -4.15 32.99
CA GLY A 244 -11.03 -3.45 33.06
C GLY A 244 -10.98 -1.96 32.66
N ARG A 245 -10.79 -1.08 33.65
CA ARG A 245 -10.91 0.39 33.59
C ARG A 245 -9.69 1.16 33.04
N ILE A 246 -8.54 0.52 32.83
CA ILE A 246 -7.32 1.21 32.36
C ILE A 246 -7.26 1.09 30.83
N ALA A 247 -7.18 2.22 30.13
CA ALA A 247 -7.12 2.27 28.68
C ALA A 247 -5.82 1.66 28.16
N SER A 248 -5.95 0.58 27.39
CA SER A 248 -4.83 -0.02 26.66
C SER A 248 -4.47 0.86 25.45
N LYS A 249 -3.17 0.97 25.14
CA LYS A 249 -2.68 1.58 23.89
C LYS A 249 -2.64 0.60 22.71
N LEU A 250 -3.15 -0.62 22.90
CA LEU A 250 -3.12 -1.69 21.91
C LEU A 250 -3.93 -1.29 20.68
N ARG A 251 -3.25 -1.20 19.54
CA ARG A 251 -3.82 -0.82 18.24
C ARG A 251 -4.00 -2.01 17.31
N GLU A 252 -3.15 -3.01 17.44
CA GLU A 252 -3.11 -4.17 16.55
C GLU A 252 -3.00 -5.46 17.37
N VAL A 253 -3.88 -6.42 17.04
CA VAL A 253 -3.83 -7.78 17.59
C VAL A 253 -4.00 -8.77 16.46
N GLU A 254 -2.99 -9.61 16.26
CA GLU A 254 -3.04 -10.72 15.31
C GLU A 254 -2.85 -12.05 16.05
N ILE A 255 -3.84 -12.94 15.96
CA ILE A 255 -3.81 -14.28 16.55
C ILE A 255 -4.33 -15.29 15.54
N THR A 256 -3.42 -15.96 14.84
CA THR A 256 -3.76 -16.85 13.72
C THR A 256 -3.02 -18.19 13.82
N ASP A 257 -3.63 -19.26 13.31
CA ASP A 257 -3.07 -20.61 13.31
C ASP A 257 -2.69 -21.17 14.72
N CYS A 258 -3.52 -20.88 15.74
CA CYS A 258 -3.39 -21.44 17.10
C CYS A 258 -4.47 -22.49 17.41
N ASP A 259 -4.24 -23.77 17.10
CA ASP A 259 -5.30 -24.78 17.05
C ASP A 259 -5.83 -25.28 18.40
N LYS A 260 -5.03 -25.26 19.48
CA LYS A 260 -5.50 -25.64 20.82
C LYS A 260 -6.13 -24.48 21.62
N LEU A 261 -6.14 -23.27 21.06
CA LEU A 261 -6.70 -22.09 21.72
C LEU A 261 -8.23 -22.18 21.75
N LYS A 262 -8.81 -22.45 22.93
CA LYS A 262 -10.25 -22.68 23.07
C LYS A 262 -11.06 -21.39 23.26
N VAL A 263 -10.46 -20.36 23.85
CA VAL A 263 -11.15 -19.12 24.26
C VAL A 263 -10.25 -17.93 23.92
N LEU A 264 -10.80 -16.94 23.19
CA LEU A 264 -10.15 -15.64 23.00
C LEU A 264 -10.16 -14.84 24.32
N PRO A 265 -9.27 -13.85 24.52
CA PRO A 265 -9.18 -13.11 25.78
C PRO A 265 -10.54 -12.57 26.24
N GLU A 266 -10.91 -12.81 27.51
CA GLU A 266 -12.11 -12.21 28.08
C GLU A 266 -12.00 -10.67 28.08
N TYR A 267 -13.12 -9.97 27.86
CA TYR A 267 -13.23 -8.50 27.89
C TYR A 267 -12.50 -7.73 26.77
N MET A 268 -12.38 -8.31 25.57
CA MET A 268 -11.88 -7.63 24.36
C MET A 268 -12.63 -6.32 24.04
N GLN A 269 -13.91 -6.22 24.42
CA GLN A 269 -14.72 -5.01 24.32
C GLN A 269 -14.13 -3.76 25.01
N ASN A 270 -13.24 -3.93 25.99
CA ASN A 270 -12.59 -2.82 26.71
C ASN A 270 -11.37 -2.25 25.98
N LEU A 271 -10.95 -2.86 24.86
CA LEU A 271 -9.81 -2.41 24.06
C LEU A 271 -10.22 -1.26 23.14
N ASN A 272 -10.52 -0.10 23.73
CA ASN A 272 -11.06 1.05 23.00
C ASN A 272 -10.11 1.67 21.98
N SER A 273 -8.81 1.37 22.06
CA SER A 273 -7.78 1.86 21.12
C SER A 273 -7.49 0.86 19.99
N LEU A 274 -8.12 -0.32 19.99
CA LEU A 274 -7.84 -1.37 19.02
C LEU A 274 -8.42 -0.98 17.65
N GLU A 275 -7.53 -0.79 16.69
CA GLU A 275 -7.86 -0.35 15.33
C GLU A 275 -7.93 -1.55 14.37
N GLU A 276 -7.06 -2.54 14.57
CA GLU A 276 -6.91 -3.72 13.72
C GLU A 276 -6.95 -5.03 14.52
N LEU A 277 -7.74 -5.99 14.05
CA LEU A 277 -7.89 -7.30 14.66
C LEU A 277 -7.85 -8.40 13.59
N VAL A 278 -6.94 -9.35 13.74
CA VAL A 278 -6.80 -10.52 12.87
C VAL A 278 -6.92 -11.78 13.70
N ILE A 279 -7.92 -12.62 13.43
CA ILE A 279 -8.19 -13.84 14.22
C ILE A 279 -8.65 -15.03 13.38
N ASP A 280 -8.42 -16.25 13.87
CA ASP A 280 -9.04 -17.47 13.33
C ASP A 280 -10.51 -17.61 13.80
N TYR A 281 -11.39 -18.03 12.91
CA TYR A 281 -12.77 -18.44 13.23
C TYR A 281 -12.76 -19.74 14.03
N ARG A 282 -13.48 -19.76 15.16
CA ARG A 282 -13.74 -20.96 15.97
C ARG A 282 -15.22 -20.98 16.38
N GLU A 283 -15.83 -22.16 16.28
CA GLU A 283 -17.23 -22.40 16.65
C GLU A 283 -17.41 -22.28 18.18
N GLY A 284 -18.48 -21.63 18.64
CA GLY A 284 -18.78 -21.47 20.07
C GLY A 284 -18.05 -20.32 20.77
N LEU A 285 -17.25 -19.53 20.06
CA LEU A 285 -16.70 -18.26 20.57
C LEU A 285 -17.73 -17.15 20.43
N SER A 286 -18.44 -16.82 21.50
CA SER A 286 -19.16 -15.55 21.59
C SER A 286 -18.16 -14.44 21.92
N CYS A 287 -17.70 -13.70 20.91
CA CYS A 287 -16.74 -12.61 21.10
C CYS A 287 -17.44 -11.25 21.01
N SER A 288 -17.37 -10.47 22.08
CA SER A 288 -17.69 -9.04 22.03
C SER A 288 -16.52 -8.27 21.44
N PHE A 289 -16.65 -7.80 20.21
CA PHE A 289 -15.63 -7.00 19.53
C PHE A 289 -15.45 -5.61 20.17
N PRO A 290 -14.25 -5.01 20.05
CA PRO A 290 -14.03 -3.62 20.46
C PRO A 290 -14.80 -2.64 19.56
N PRO A 291 -15.34 -1.54 20.12
CA PRO A 291 -16.25 -0.64 19.40
C PRO A 291 -15.57 0.22 18.31
N ASN A 292 -14.28 0.52 18.47
CA ASN A 292 -13.54 1.42 17.57
C ASN A 292 -12.75 0.69 16.48
N LEU A 293 -13.04 -0.59 16.26
CA LEU A 293 -12.33 -1.40 15.28
C LEU A 293 -12.56 -0.86 13.86
N THR A 294 -11.47 -0.61 13.13
CA THR A 294 -11.49 -0.09 11.76
C THR A 294 -11.25 -1.19 10.71
N SER A 295 -10.47 -2.20 11.09
CA SER A 295 -10.11 -3.34 10.24
C SER A 295 -10.29 -4.66 10.99
N LEU A 296 -11.02 -5.60 10.39
CA LEU A 296 -11.24 -6.93 10.92
C LEU A 296 -10.91 -7.98 9.85
N THR A 297 -9.98 -8.87 10.17
CA THR A 297 -9.65 -10.02 9.32
C THR A 297 -9.94 -11.32 10.06
N ILE A 298 -10.65 -12.22 9.39
CA ILE A 298 -11.08 -13.49 9.97
C ILE A 298 -10.65 -14.61 9.05
N TRP A 299 -9.89 -15.54 9.60
CA TRP A 299 -9.39 -16.72 8.90
C TRP A 299 -10.20 -17.97 9.20
N LYS A 300 -10.10 -18.99 8.35
CA LYS A 300 -10.69 -20.34 8.55
C LYS A 300 -12.21 -20.36 8.84
N VAL A 301 -12.99 -19.43 8.30
CA VAL A 301 -14.46 -19.46 8.45
C VAL A 301 -15.03 -20.74 7.83
N LYS A 302 -15.67 -21.57 8.68
CA LYS A 302 -16.26 -22.86 8.28
C LYS A 302 -17.75 -22.76 7.95
N SER A 303 -18.49 -21.91 8.67
CA SER A 303 -19.93 -21.66 8.45
C SER A 303 -20.20 -20.16 8.50
N CYS A 304 -20.49 -19.57 7.33
CA CYS A 304 -20.83 -18.15 7.21
C CYS A 304 -22.19 -17.82 7.84
N LYS A 305 -23.10 -18.80 7.92
CA LYS A 305 -24.42 -18.64 8.55
C LYS A 305 -24.28 -18.43 10.06
N SER A 306 -23.59 -19.35 10.74
CA SER A 306 -23.36 -19.30 12.19
C SER A 306 -22.59 -18.04 12.59
N PHE A 307 -21.60 -17.67 11.78
CA PHE A 307 -20.80 -16.47 11.94
C PHE A 307 -21.62 -15.17 11.91
N LEU A 308 -22.58 -15.05 10.99
CA LEU A 308 -23.36 -13.82 10.79
C LEU A 308 -24.63 -13.71 11.66
N GLU A 309 -25.29 -14.83 12.01
CA GLU A 309 -26.59 -14.82 12.70
C GLU A 309 -26.52 -14.48 14.20
N LEU A 310 -25.66 -15.16 14.98
CA LEU A 310 -25.82 -15.18 16.45
C LEU A 310 -24.53 -14.88 17.24
N GLU A 311 -23.35 -15.22 16.72
CA GLU A 311 -22.18 -15.32 17.58
C GLU A 311 -21.36 -14.00 17.66
N TRP A 312 -21.27 -13.22 16.57
CA TRP A 312 -20.22 -12.19 16.43
C TRP A 312 -20.74 -10.74 16.32
N GLY A 313 -22.03 -10.50 16.05
CA GLY A 313 -22.65 -9.17 16.18
C GLY A 313 -22.00 -8.03 15.38
N LEU A 314 -21.45 -8.31 14.19
CA LEU A 314 -20.66 -7.38 13.37
C LEU A 314 -21.38 -6.05 13.04
N HIS A 315 -22.71 -6.08 12.97
CA HIS A 315 -23.54 -4.90 12.73
C HIS A 315 -23.36 -3.77 13.75
N ARG A 316 -22.85 -4.10 14.95
CA ARG A 316 -22.58 -3.13 16.03
C ARG A 316 -21.30 -2.34 15.79
N LEU A 317 -20.44 -2.77 14.87
CA LEU A 317 -19.15 -2.15 14.58
C LEU A 317 -19.33 -0.97 13.62
N THR A 318 -19.82 0.16 14.14
CA THR A 318 -20.10 1.38 13.35
C THR A 318 -18.85 2.07 12.81
N SER A 319 -17.67 1.70 13.29
CA SER A 319 -16.38 2.24 12.85
C SER A 319 -15.66 1.36 11.82
N LEU A 320 -16.19 0.15 11.53
CA LEU A 320 -15.51 -0.83 10.69
C LEU A 320 -15.51 -0.39 9.23
N ARG A 321 -14.34 -0.26 8.63
CA ARG A 321 -14.13 0.15 7.23
C ARG A 321 -13.71 -1.03 6.36
N LYS A 322 -12.83 -1.89 6.89
CA LYS A 322 -12.27 -3.04 6.18
C LYS A 322 -12.70 -4.35 6.85
N LEU A 323 -13.25 -5.27 6.07
CA LEU A 323 -13.61 -6.61 6.52
C LEU A 323 -13.08 -7.65 5.54
N TRP A 324 -12.18 -8.51 6.01
CA TRP A 324 -11.64 -9.61 5.23
C TRP A 324 -12.06 -10.94 5.84
N ILE A 325 -12.70 -11.78 5.02
CA ILE A 325 -13.22 -13.08 5.42
C ILE A 325 -12.55 -14.14 4.56
N TYR A 326 -11.70 -14.94 5.18
CA TYR A 326 -11.08 -16.11 4.57
C TYR A 326 -11.75 -17.35 5.15
N GLY A 327 -12.47 -18.08 4.30
CA GLY A 327 -13.20 -19.28 4.69
C GLY A 327 -13.01 -20.43 3.71
N ASN A 328 -13.58 -21.58 4.06
CA ASN A 328 -13.78 -22.71 3.16
C ASN A 328 -15.15 -23.34 3.45
N ASP A 329 -16.19 -22.52 3.41
CA ASP A 329 -17.56 -22.96 3.68
C ASP A 329 -18.21 -23.52 2.39
N PRO A 330 -18.49 -24.83 2.31
CA PRO A 330 -19.14 -25.45 1.17
C PRO A 330 -20.65 -25.21 1.12
N ASP A 331 -21.31 -24.80 2.20
CA ASP A 331 -22.77 -24.67 2.28
C ASP A 331 -23.26 -23.27 1.92
N THR A 332 -22.35 -22.30 1.89
CA THR A 332 -22.68 -20.91 1.55
C THR A 332 -22.84 -20.73 0.04
N VAL A 333 -24.11 -20.70 -0.39
CA VAL A 333 -24.52 -20.44 -1.78
C VAL A 333 -24.74 -18.95 -2.07
N SER A 334 -25.11 -18.16 -1.05
CA SER A 334 -25.27 -16.71 -1.16
C SER A 334 -24.57 -15.99 -0.01
N PHE A 335 -23.97 -14.82 -0.31
CA PHE A 335 -23.36 -13.96 0.71
C PHE A 335 -23.98 -12.55 0.67
N PRO A 336 -24.35 -11.96 1.81
CA PRO A 336 -24.72 -12.66 3.05
C PRO A 336 -25.78 -13.75 2.78
N PRO A 337 -25.91 -14.77 3.64
CA PRO A 337 -26.95 -15.79 3.51
C PRO A 337 -28.36 -15.17 3.51
N ASP A 338 -29.23 -15.64 2.62
CA ASP A 338 -30.62 -15.14 2.54
C ASP A 338 -31.43 -15.65 3.75
N MET A 339 -31.69 -14.77 4.72
CA MET A 339 -32.31 -15.10 6.02
C MET A 339 -33.44 -14.12 6.38
N ALA A 340 -34.36 -14.57 7.24
CA ALA A 340 -35.62 -13.86 7.55
C ALA A 340 -35.49 -12.62 8.46
N GLN A 341 -34.38 -12.46 9.19
CA GLN A 341 -34.11 -11.32 10.09
C GLN A 341 -32.97 -10.45 9.55
N MET A 342 -33.22 -9.81 8.41
CA MET A 342 -32.17 -9.37 7.49
C MET A 342 -31.62 -7.96 7.73
N GLU A 343 -32.18 -7.19 8.67
CA GLU A 343 -32.03 -5.73 8.65
C GLU A 343 -30.61 -5.22 8.89
N THR A 344 -29.71 -5.97 9.53
CA THR A 344 -28.30 -5.55 9.69
C THR A 344 -27.39 -6.74 10.00
N LEU A 345 -26.94 -7.51 8.99
CA LEU A 345 -25.87 -8.51 9.22
C LEU A 345 -24.46 -7.88 9.13
N LEU A 346 -24.30 -6.84 8.31
CA LEU A 346 -23.03 -6.15 8.07
C LEU A 346 -23.09 -4.67 8.47
N PRO A 347 -21.97 -4.06 8.91
CA PRO A 347 -21.94 -2.66 9.30
C PRO A 347 -22.01 -1.73 8.08
N LYS A 348 -22.83 -0.67 8.17
CA LYS A 348 -23.03 0.31 7.08
C LYS A 348 -21.79 1.17 6.78
N SER A 349 -20.82 1.21 7.68
CA SER A 349 -19.55 1.94 7.57
C SER A 349 -18.52 1.27 6.66
N LEU A 350 -18.80 0.04 6.21
CA LEU A 350 -17.85 -0.77 5.45
C LEU A 350 -17.54 -0.16 4.07
N THR A 351 -16.27 0.10 3.80
CA THR A 351 -15.75 0.60 2.52
C THR A 351 -15.16 -0.50 1.67
N ASP A 352 -14.53 -1.50 2.32
CA ASP A 352 -13.78 -2.56 1.64
C ASP A 352 -14.18 -3.93 2.22
N LEU A 353 -14.70 -4.80 1.36
CA LEU A 353 -15.07 -6.17 1.70
C LEU A 353 -14.27 -7.15 0.84
N ARG A 354 -13.49 -8.03 1.48
CA ARG A 354 -12.81 -9.12 0.79
C ARG A 354 -13.33 -10.46 1.30
N ILE A 355 -13.70 -11.32 0.36
CA ILE A 355 -14.20 -12.66 0.64
C ILE A 355 -13.32 -13.63 -0.14
N HIS A 356 -12.71 -14.57 0.57
CA HIS A 356 -11.78 -15.52 -0.02
C HIS A 356 -12.16 -16.96 0.35
N GLY A 357 -12.17 -17.85 -0.65
CA GLY A 357 -12.20 -19.30 -0.47
C GLY A 357 -13.59 -19.90 -0.27
N PHE A 358 -14.66 -19.33 -0.82
CA PHE A 358 -16.01 -19.90 -0.72
C PHE A 358 -16.34 -20.72 -1.98
N PRO A 359 -16.17 -22.06 -1.98
CA PRO A 359 -16.19 -22.89 -3.19
C PRO A 359 -17.56 -23.08 -3.83
N ASN A 360 -18.67 -22.76 -3.14
CA ASN A 360 -20.04 -22.91 -3.65
C ASN A 360 -20.83 -21.59 -3.73
N LEU A 361 -20.17 -20.45 -3.52
CA LEU A 361 -20.80 -19.13 -3.56
C LEU A 361 -21.25 -18.80 -5.00
N LYS A 362 -22.57 -18.71 -5.21
CA LYS A 362 -23.20 -18.49 -6.53
C LYS A 362 -23.87 -17.13 -6.67
N LYS A 363 -24.27 -16.49 -5.56
CA LYS A 363 -25.02 -15.23 -5.57
C LYS A 363 -24.54 -14.28 -4.47
N LEU A 364 -24.63 -12.98 -4.73
CA LEU A 364 -24.57 -11.95 -3.71
C LEU A 364 -26.01 -11.54 -3.38
N SER A 365 -26.36 -11.47 -2.11
CA SER A 365 -27.73 -11.17 -1.70
C SER A 365 -28.04 -9.69 -1.93
N SER A 366 -29.01 -9.39 -2.81
CA SER A 366 -29.39 -8.02 -3.15
C SER A 366 -29.89 -7.21 -1.95
N LYS A 367 -30.61 -7.86 -1.03
CA LYS A 367 -31.12 -7.22 0.20
C LYS A 367 -30.01 -7.01 1.25
N GLY A 368 -28.97 -7.85 1.26
CA GLY A 368 -27.87 -7.76 2.25
C GLY A 368 -26.90 -6.62 1.93
N PHE A 369 -26.66 -6.37 0.64
CA PHE A 369 -25.82 -5.27 0.17
C PHE A 369 -26.56 -3.93 0.04
N GLN A 370 -27.90 -3.92 0.03
CA GLN A 370 -28.71 -2.69 -0.08
C GLN A 370 -28.36 -1.65 1.00
N PHE A 371 -27.95 -2.10 2.19
CA PHE A 371 -27.62 -1.21 3.32
C PHE A 371 -26.16 -0.76 3.35
N LEU A 372 -25.29 -1.31 2.50
CA LEU A 372 -23.87 -0.99 2.42
C LEU A 372 -23.62 0.20 1.48
N THR A 373 -24.19 1.35 1.84
CA THR A 373 -24.08 2.59 1.04
C THR A 373 -22.65 3.12 0.93
N SER A 374 -21.78 2.76 1.88
CA SER A 374 -20.38 3.21 1.94
C SER A 374 -19.41 2.30 1.20
N LEU A 375 -19.86 1.17 0.66
CA LEU A 375 -18.99 0.16 0.05
C LEU A 375 -18.42 0.68 -1.27
N GLN A 376 -17.08 0.70 -1.35
CA GLN A 376 -16.31 1.16 -2.50
C GLN A 376 -15.62 -0.01 -3.22
N SER A 377 -15.23 -1.03 -2.47
CA SER A 377 -14.48 -2.18 -2.99
C SER A 377 -15.06 -3.50 -2.50
N LEU A 378 -15.34 -4.40 -3.43
CA LEU A 378 -15.74 -5.78 -3.16
C LEU A 378 -14.85 -6.72 -3.97
N SER A 379 -14.08 -7.56 -3.30
CA SER A 379 -13.22 -8.54 -3.96
C SER A 379 -13.57 -9.96 -3.53
N LEU A 380 -13.92 -10.80 -4.50
CA LEU A 380 -14.14 -12.24 -4.30
C LEU A 380 -12.94 -13.01 -4.88
N PHE A 381 -12.28 -13.84 -4.06
CA PHE A 381 -11.12 -14.63 -4.46
C PHE A 381 -11.36 -16.12 -4.20
N LYS A 382 -10.91 -17.00 -5.12
CA LYS A 382 -11.09 -18.47 -5.03
C LYS A 382 -12.54 -18.90 -4.73
N CYS A 383 -13.52 -18.14 -5.24
CA CYS A 383 -14.93 -18.54 -5.31
C CYS A 383 -15.21 -19.10 -6.73
N PRO A 384 -16.14 -20.05 -6.92
CA PRO A 384 -16.35 -20.70 -8.20
C PRO A 384 -16.85 -19.68 -9.24
N LYS A 385 -16.14 -19.57 -10.36
CA LYS A 385 -16.65 -18.88 -11.54
C LYS A 385 -17.66 -19.80 -12.19
N ASN A 386 -18.95 -19.61 -11.91
CA ASN A 386 -19.97 -20.43 -12.55
C ASN A 386 -20.24 -19.91 -13.97
N ASN A 387 -20.31 -20.86 -14.92
CA ASN A 387 -20.52 -20.69 -16.36
C ASN A 387 -21.54 -19.59 -16.73
N ASN A 388 -21.27 -18.92 -17.87
CA ASN A 388 -21.90 -17.77 -18.57
C ASN A 388 -23.38 -17.37 -18.37
N ASN A 389 -24.22 -18.12 -17.65
CA ASN A 389 -25.67 -17.89 -17.55
C ASN A 389 -26.19 -17.53 -16.15
N ASN A 390 -25.35 -17.46 -15.12
CA ASN A 390 -25.73 -16.90 -13.81
C ASN A 390 -24.73 -15.80 -13.42
N ARG A 391 -24.90 -14.62 -14.02
CA ARG A 391 -24.16 -13.41 -13.65
C ARG A 391 -24.43 -13.10 -12.18
N PHE A 392 -23.39 -12.82 -11.38
CA PHE A 392 -23.64 -12.14 -10.12
C PHE A 392 -24.25 -10.79 -10.49
N ASN A 393 -25.49 -10.53 -10.08
CA ASN A 393 -26.03 -9.19 -10.22
C ASN A 393 -25.17 -8.28 -9.35
N MET A 394 -24.39 -7.41 -10.00
CA MET A 394 -23.53 -6.49 -9.29
C MET A 394 -24.39 -5.61 -8.38
N PRO A 395 -23.98 -5.35 -7.14
CA PRO A 395 -24.68 -4.41 -6.27
C PRO A 395 -24.89 -3.07 -7.01
N PRO A 396 -26.10 -2.47 -6.95
CA PRO A 396 -26.42 -1.27 -7.73
C PRO A 396 -25.46 -0.11 -7.51
N ASN A 397 -24.91 0.02 -6.30
CA ASN A 397 -23.90 1.02 -5.97
C ASN A 397 -22.59 0.78 -6.71
N ILE A 398 -22.09 -0.46 -6.82
CA ILE A 398 -20.83 -0.76 -7.51
C ILE A 398 -21.00 -0.61 -9.03
N GLU A 399 -22.16 -1.01 -9.58
CA GLU A 399 -22.45 -0.79 -11.01
C GLU A 399 -22.52 0.70 -11.33
N PHE A 400 -23.12 1.50 -10.45
CA PHE A 400 -23.14 2.96 -10.57
C PHE A 400 -21.74 3.56 -10.53
N GLN A 401 -20.89 3.13 -9.58
CA GLN A 401 -19.49 3.56 -9.49
C GLN A 401 -18.68 3.22 -10.75
N ARG A 402 -18.98 2.08 -11.38
CA ARG A 402 -18.31 1.62 -12.60
C ARG A 402 -18.70 2.43 -13.82
N THR A 403 -19.97 2.81 -13.93
CA THR A 403 -20.56 3.39 -15.15
C THR A 403 -20.70 4.92 -15.10
N HIS A 404 -20.75 5.52 -13.91
CA HIS A 404 -21.02 6.94 -13.74
C HIS A 404 -19.96 7.63 -12.87
N VAL A 405 -19.72 8.90 -13.17
CA VAL A 405 -19.04 9.85 -12.27
C VAL A 405 -20.11 10.71 -11.60
N GLU A 406 -20.18 10.68 -10.27
CA GLU A 406 -21.12 11.52 -9.52
C GLU A 406 -20.47 12.86 -9.18
N CYS A 407 -21.17 13.96 -9.43
CA CYS A 407 -20.70 15.31 -9.14
C CYS A 407 -21.32 15.81 -7.83
N LYS A 408 -20.58 15.73 -6.72
CA LYS A 408 -20.98 16.31 -5.43
C LYS A 408 -20.64 17.82 -5.37
N PRO A 409 -21.16 18.55 -4.37
CA PRO A 409 -20.90 19.98 -4.22
C PRO A 409 -19.39 20.27 -4.11
N ASP A 410 -18.70 19.49 -3.27
CA ASP A 410 -17.26 19.63 -3.03
C ASP A 410 -16.44 19.16 -4.24
N ALA A 411 -16.50 17.87 -4.57
CA ALA A 411 -15.68 17.25 -5.61
C ALA A 411 -16.43 16.12 -6.34
N PRO A 412 -16.10 15.85 -7.61
CA PRO A 412 -16.56 14.64 -8.29
C PRO A 412 -16.02 13.39 -7.60
N ILE A 413 -16.85 12.36 -7.47
CA ILE A 413 -16.49 11.05 -6.94
C ILE A 413 -16.65 9.98 -8.02
N HIS A 414 -15.96 8.85 -7.83
CA HIS A 414 -15.89 7.76 -8.80
C HIS A 414 -15.24 8.19 -10.12
N THR A 415 -14.19 9.00 -10.08
CA THR A 415 -13.49 9.48 -11.29
C THR A 415 -12.66 8.42 -12.00
N ASP A 416 -12.27 7.36 -11.29
CA ASP A 416 -11.36 6.34 -11.80
C ASP A 416 -12.04 5.33 -12.73
N THR A 417 -11.27 4.80 -13.68
CA THR A 417 -11.66 3.71 -14.58
C THR A 417 -11.09 2.37 -14.10
N PHE A 418 -11.81 1.67 -13.22
CA PHE A 418 -11.42 0.33 -12.77
C PHE A 418 -11.88 -0.75 -13.77
N ARG A 419 -11.30 -0.80 -14.98
CA ARG A 419 -11.70 -1.75 -16.04
C ARG A 419 -10.63 -2.77 -16.47
N TYR A 420 -9.64 -3.06 -15.63
CA TYR A 420 -8.74 -4.17 -15.96
C TYR A 420 -9.48 -5.50 -15.92
N ASN A 421 -9.01 -6.49 -16.70
CA ASN A 421 -9.74 -7.73 -16.95
C ASN A 421 -10.08 -8.52 -15.67
N GLY A 422 -9.32 -8.31 -14.58
CA GLY A 422 -9.54 -8.96 -13.28
C GLY A 422 -10.45 -8.21 -12.29
N ALA A 423 -10.76 -6.93 -12.52
CA ALA A 423 -11.37 -6.06 -11.49
C ALA A 423 -12.73 -6.59 -10.99
N TYR A 424 -13.54 -7.11 -11.92
CA TYR A 424 -14.88 -7.64 -11.64
C TYR A 424 -15.07 -9.06 -12.17
N ALA A 425 -13.98 -9.74 -12.56
CA ALA A 425 -14.02 -11.10 -13.09
C ALA A 425 -14.65 -12.10 -12.10
N SER A 426 -14.53 -11.83 -10.81
CA SER A 426 -15.12 -12.65 -9.75
C SER A 426 -16.61 -12.36 -9.52
N MET A 427 -17.12 -11.26 -10.08
CA MET A 427 -18.55 -10.90 -10.13
C MET A 427 -19.18 -11.31 -11.48
N GLY A 428 -18.49 -12.13 -12.28
CA GLY A 428 -19.00 -12.60 -13.57
C GLY A 428 -19.07 -11.53 -14.66
N VAL A 429 -18.44 -10.37 -14.43
CA VAL A 429 -18.24 -9.37 -15.48
C VAL A 429 -16.95 -9.75 -16.21
N ASP A 430 -17.13 -10.26 -17.43
CA ASP A 430 -16.04 -10.39 -18.36
C ASP A 430 -15.71 -8.99 -18.90
N ASN A 431 -14.54 -8.48 -18.53
CA ASN A 431 -14.02 -7.20 -19.01
C ASN A 431 -13.20 -7.41 -20.31
N ASN A 432 -13.42 -8.52 -21.03
CA ASN A 432 -12.90 -8.71 -22.39
C ASN A 432 -13.37 -7.55 -23.28
N LEU A 433 -12.46 -6.57 -23.39
CA LEU A 433 -12.70 -5.27 -23.99
C LEU A 433 -12.97 -5.36 -25.48
N LEU A 434 -12.40 -6.34 -26.20
CA LEU A 434 -12.38 -6.30 -27.66
C LEU A 434 -13.75 -6.60 -28.29
N ASP A 435 -14.34 -7.76 -28.00
CA ASP A 435 -15.61 -8.17 -28.61
C ASP A 435 -16.76 -7.24 -28.17
N SER A 436 -16.79 -6.92 -26.87
CA SER A 436 -17.78 -6.00 -26.33
C SER A 436 -17.61 -4.56 -26.85
N PHE A 437 -16.39 -4.11 -27.15
CA PHE A 437 -16.15 -2.82 -27.79
C PHE A 437 -16.64 -2.82 -29.23
N CYS A 438 -16.31 -3.84 -30.03
CA CYS A 438 -16.74 -3.94 -31.43
C CYS A 438 -18.28 -3.92 -31.57
N ASP A 439 -19.00 -4.55 -30.65
CA ASP A 439 -20.47 -4.61 -30.70
C ASP A 439 -21.15 -3.31 -30.23
N ASN A 440 -20.53 -2.57 -29.30
CA ASN A 440 -21.16 -1.42 -28.64
C ASN A 440 -20.62 -0.06 -29.08
N PHE A 441 -19.43 0.00 -29.69
CA PHE A 441 -18.80 1.24 -30.11
C PHE A 441 -19.60 1.91 -31.23
N LYS A 442 -19.93 3.19 -31.03
CA LYS A 442 -20.68 3.99 -32.01
C LYS A 442 -20.15 5.41 -32.06
N VAL A 443 -20.16 5.98 -33.26
CA VAL A 443 -19.87 7.38 -33.52
C VAL A 443 -21.08 8.03 -34.15
N GLU A 444 -21.61 9.09 -33.51
CA GLU A 444 -22.78 9.83 -34.00
C GLU A 444 -22.42 11.29 -34.23
N VAL A 445 -22.38 11.73 -35.49
CA VAL A 445 -22.09 13.13 -35.83
C VAL A 445 -23.33 13.97 -35.57
N ILE A 446 -23.21 14.96 -34.69
CA ILE A 446 -24.31 15.85 -34.26
C ILE A 446 -24.31 17.14 -35.06
N ASN A 447 -23.13 17.71 -35.30
CA ASN A 447 -22.95 18.93 -36.07
C ASN A 447 -21.67 18.82 -36.92
N LEU A 448 -21.74 19.29 -38.17
CA LEU A 448 -20.60 19.37 -39.08
C LEU A 448 -20.74 20.63 -39.94
N THR A 449 -19.75 21.50 -39.84
CA THR A 449 -19.56 22.71 -40.66
C THR A 449 -18.17 22.65 -41.30
N GLU A 450 -17.81 23.65 -42.11
CA GLU A 450 -16.49 23.72 -42.76
C GLU A 450 -15.34 23.73 -41.75
N ASP A 451 -15.51 24.44 -40.63
CA ASP A 451 -14.47 24.61 -39.60
C ASP A 451 -14.73 23.86 -38.30
N GLU A 452 -15.93 23.33 -38.07
CA GLU A 452 -16.31 22.70 -36.78
C GLU A 452 -16.98 21.35 -36.96
N MET A 453 -16.60 20.38 -36.12
CA MET A 453 -17.28 19.09 -36.00
C MET A 453 -17.59 18.77 -34.53
N GLU A 454 -18.85 18.46 -34.22
CA GLU A 454 -19.28 17.92 -32.93
C GLU A 454 -19.89 16.53 -33.13
N PHE A 455 -19.38 15.54 -32.41
CA PHE A 455 -19.83 14.15 -32.51
C PHE A 455 -19.73 13.42 -31.17
N ASP A 456 -20.52 12.37 -31.04
CA ASP A 456 -20.52 11.50 -29.87
C ASP A 456 -19.70 10.24 -30.13
N MET A 457 -18.88 9.86 -29.16
CA MET A 457 -18.18 8.58 -29.11
C MET A 457 -18.74 7.76 -27.95
N ILE A 458 -19.48 6.71 -28.27
CA ILE A 458 -20.18 5.86 -27.31
C ILE A 458 -19.41 4.55 -27.15
N SER A 459 -19.31 4.06 -25.91
CA SER A 459 -18.62 2.84 -25.52
C SER A 459 -17.11 2.86 -25.80
N ILE A 460 -16.44 3.98 -25.50
CA ILE A 460 -14.98 4.13 -25.61
C ILE A 460 -14.33 4.43 -24.25
N ASP A 461 -13.08 4.01 -24.04
CA ASP A 461 -12.33 4.34 -22.82
C ASP A 461 -11.76 5.78 -22.89
N PRO A 462 -11.78 6.55 -21.78
CA PRO A 462 -11.23 7.90 -21.76
C PRO A 462 -9.75 7.98 -22.16
N ALA A 463 -8.95 6.93 -22.00
CA ALA A 463 -7.56 6.90 -22.46
C ALA A 463 -7.46 7.01 -23.99
N LEU A 464 -8.32 6.30 -24.72
CA LEU A 464 -8.35 6.32 -26.18
C LEU A 464 -8.91 7.65 -26.71
N ALA A 465 -9.99 8.15 -26.10
CA ALA A 465 -10.52 9.49 -26.39
C ALA A 465 -9.43 10.56 -26.18
N ASN A 466 -8.71 10.54 -25.05
CA ASN A 466 -7.63 11.49 -24.80
C ASN A 466 -6.43 11.31 -25.76
N ALA A 467 -6.18 10.10 -26.26
CA ALA A 467 -5.16 9.86 -27.28
C ALA A 467 -5.49 10.60 -28.59
N PHE A 468 -6.73 10.47 -29.09
CA PHE A 468 -7.16 11.21 -30.28
C PHE A 468 -7.06 12.72 -30.09
N ARG A 469 -7.51 13.24 -28.94
CA ARG A 469 -7.35 14.67 -28.61
C ARG A 469 -5.89 15.13 -28.67
N LYS A 470 -4.96 14.34 -28.11
CA LYS A 470 -3.53 14.67 -28.12
C LYS A 470 -2.91 14.62 -29.51
N ILE A 471 -3.29 13.63 -30.33
CA ILE A 471 -2.80 13.49 -31.70
C ILE A 471 -3.26 14.68 -32.55
N LEU A 472 -4.54 15.05 -32.45
CA LEU A 472 -5.10 16.22 -33.14
C LEU A 472 -4.34 17.52 -32.82
N ILE A 473 -3.92 17.70 -31.57
CA ILE A 473 -3.16 18.90 -31.16
C ILE A 473 -1.72 18.84 -31.65
N ALA A 474 -1.03 17.71 -31.43
CA ALA A 474 0.43 17.70 -31.43
C ALA A 474 1.08 16.94 -32.58
N GLU A 475 0.36 16.07 -33.28
CA GLU A 475 0.98 15.06 -34.15
C GLU A 475 0.43 15.02 -35.57
N VAL A 476 -0.77 15.55 -35.80
CA VAL A 476 -1.27 15.77 -37.16
C VAL A 476 -0.39 16.85 -37.82
N PRO A 477 0.30 16.54 -38.93
CA PRO A 477 1.26 17.46 -39.51
C PRO A 477 0.59 18.51 -40.40
N THR A 478 1.08 19.74 -40.33
CA THR A 478 0.62 20.88 -41.15
C THR A 478 1.79 21.60 -41.79
N MET A 479 1.50 22.50 -42.73
CA MET A 479 2.49 23.40 -43.33
C MET A 479 2.49 24.73 -42.57
N ALA A 480 3.65 25.21 -42.14
CA ALA A 480 3.79 26.55 -41.56
C ALA A 480 5.16 27.15 -41.92
N ILE A 481 5.24 28.48 -41.93
CA ILE A 481 6.49 29.20 -42.22
C ILE A 481 7.53 28.92 -41.13
N GLU A 482 8.74 28.53 -41.54
CA GLU A 482 9.88 28.33 -40.64
C GLU A 482 11.00 29.33 -40.88
N LYS A 483 11.25 29.71 -42.14
CA LYS A 483 12.29 30.67 -42.49
C LYS A 483 11.66 31.84 -43.23
N VAL A 484 12.12 33.04 -42.90
CA VAL A 484 11.79 34.28 -43.60
C VAL A 484 13.12 34.95 -43.95
N LEU A 485 13.33 35.20 -45.23
CA LEU A 485 14.46 35.93 -45.77
C LEU A 485 13.96 37.33 -46.10
N ILE A 486 14.49 38.34 -45.43
CA ILE A 486 14.07 39.73 -45.63
C ILE A 486 15.06 40.39 -46.58
N ALA A 487 14.54 40.90 -47.70
CA ALA A 487 15.35 41.62 -48.69
C ALA A 487 15.41 43.12 -48.37
N ASP A 488 14.28 43.72 -48.00
CA ASP A 488 14.20 45.11 -47.55
C ASP A 488 13.03 45.28 -46.56
N ASN A 489 13.31 45.74 -45.34
CA ASN A 489 12.29 46.10 -44.35
C ASN A 489 12.58 47.51 -43.81
N THR A 490 11.81 48.48 -44.30
CA THR A 490 11.86 49.88 -43.84
C THR A 490 10.71 50.23 -42.89
N SER A 491 9.96 49.22 -42.44
CA SER A 491 8.84 49.38 -41.52
C SER A 491 9.31 49.59 -40.08
N VAL A 492 8.39 50.01 -39.20
CA VAL A 492 8.65 50.17 -37.76
C VAL A 492 8.69 48.81 -37.04
N ILE A 493 8.21 47.75 -37.69
CA ILE A 493 8.16 46.40 -37.14
C ILE A 493 9.54 45.76 -37.28
N GLN A 494 10.02 45.18 -36.18
CA GLN A 494 11.29 44.46 -36.13
C GLN A 494 11.26 43.24 -37.06
N ASP A 495 12.40 42.93 -37.68
CA ASP A 495 12.57 41.86 -38.65
C ASP A 495 12.06 40.49 -38.15
N GLU A 496 12.13 40.25 -36.84
CA GLU A 496 11.69 39.01 -36.20
C GLU A 496 10.16 38.79 -36.19
N VAL A 497 9.36 39.79 -36.61
CA VAL A 497 7.89 39.81 -36.43
C VAL A 497 7.11 39.71 -37.76
N LEU A 498 7.77 39.58 -38.91
CA LEU A 498 7.12 39.62 -40.22
C LEU A 498 7.06 38.26 -40.93
N ALA A 499 5.88 37.87 -41.42
CA ALA A 499 5.72 36.81 -42.42
C ALA A 499 4.34 36.88 -43.13
N HIS A 500 4.34 37.03 -44.47
CA HIS A 500 3.47 36.38 -45.47
C HIS A 500 3.28 37.23 -46.75
N SER A 501 3.64 36.66 -47.90
CA SER A 501 2.91 36.59 -49.18
C SER A 501 3.88 36.06 -50.26
N GLN A 502 3.39 35.33 -51.26
CA GLN A 502 4.24 34.75 -52.32
C GLN A 502 3.54 34.79 -53.68
N ASP A 503 4.36 34.89 -54.74
CA ASP A 503 3.96 34.84 -56.14
C ASP A 503 3.72 33.41 -56.65
N SER A 504 2.79 33.30 -57.60
CA SER A 504 2.20 32.08 -58.15
C SER A 504 3.09 31.30 -59.13
N LEU A 505 3.20 29.98 -58.93
CA LEU A 505 3.74 29.01 -59.91
C LEU A 505 2.61 28.38 -60.77
N PRO A 506 2.88 28.01 -62.04
CA PRO A 506 1.86 27.53 -62.99
C PRO A 506 1.31 26.12 -62.72
N GLU A 507 1.89 25.35 -61.79
CA GLU A 507 1.38 24.01 -61.41
C GLU A 507 0.21 24.04 -60.41
N PHE A 508 -0.14 25.22 -59.88
CA PHE A 508 -1.21 25.42 -58.88
C PHE A 508 -2.41 26.22 -59.43
N SER A 509 -2.59 26.25 -60.76
CA SER A 509 -3.63 27.08 -61.42
C SER A 509 -5.05 26.77 -60.94
N ASP A 510 -5.31 25.53 -60.56
CA ASP A 510 -6.66 25.05 -60.18
C ASP A 510 -6.88 25.09 -58.65
N ASN A 511 -5.82 25.18 -57.84
CA ASN A 511 -5.86 25.30 -56.37
C ASN A 511 -4.62 26.09 -55.90
N PRO A 512 -4.70 27.44 -55.83
CA PRO A 512 -3.58 28.26 -55.42
C PRO A 512 -3.24 27.99 -53.94
N ILE A 513 -1.93 27.93 -53.63
CA ILE A 513 -1.46 27.92 -52.24
C ILE A 513 -1.65 29.34 -51.70
N ASP A 514 -2.62 29.52 -50.82
CA ASP A 514 -2.98 30.81 -50.24
C ASP A 514 -3.04 30.70 -48.70
N PRO A 515 -2.81 31.79 -47.94
CA PRO A 515 -3.08 31.79 -46.50
C PRO A 515 -4.55 31.47 -46.23
N THR A 516 -4.79 30.71 -45.17
CA THR A 516 -6.14 30.26 -44.79
C THR A 516 -7.12 31.39 -44.51
N SER A 517 -6.62 32.56 -44.08
CA SER A 517 -7.42 33.76 -43.88
C SER A 517 -6.77 34.93 -44.61
N GLY A 518 -7.53 35.56 -45.50
CA GLY A 518 -7.08 36.72 -46.29
C GLY A 518 -7.01 38.04 -45.52
N ASP A 519 -7.56 38.09 -44.29
CA ASP A 519 -7.75 39.33 -43.53
C ASP A 519 -6.75 39.51 -42.36
N ILE A 520 -5.74 38.63 -42.26
CA ILE A 520 -4.73 38.72 -41.21
C ILE A 520 -3.79 39.89 -41.49
N ILE A 521 -3.87 40.93 -40.67
CA ILE A 521 -2.97 42.09 -40.76
C ILE A 521 -1.58 41.70 -40.25
N ILE A 522 -0.60 41.67 -41.15
CA ILE A 522 0.81 41.38 -40.84
C ILE A 522 1.54 42.64 -40.36
N ALA A 523 1.41 43.74 -41.11
CA ALA A 523 2.08 45.01 -40.84
C ALA A 523 1.21 46.21 -41.25
N ARG A 524 1.44 47.36 -40.61
CA ARG A 524 0.87 48.66 -41.02
C ARG A 524 1.98 49.57 -41.49
N LEU A 525 1.90 50.00 -42.74
CA LEU A 525 2.94 50.81 -43.39
C LEU A 525 2.56 52.29 -43.44
N GLY A 526 3.54 53.15 -43.18
CA GLY A 526 3.47 54.58 -43.49
C GLY A 526 3.82 54.87 -44.95
N PRO A 527 3.56 56.09 -45.45
CA PRO A 527 3.90 56.48 -46.81
C PRO A 527 5.41 56.35 -47.08
N GLY A 528 5.77 55.55 -48.09
CA GLY A 528 7.16 55.31 -48.49
C GLY A 528 7.86 54.15 -47.79
N GLN A 529 7.21 53.45 -46.85
CA GLN A 529 7.74 52.22 -46.26
C GLN A 529 7.41 51.00 -47.14
N VAL A 530 8.35 50.07 -47.24
CA VAL A 530 8.29 48.84 -48.03
C VAL A 530 8.74 47.65 -47.18
N ILE A 531 8.09 46.50 -47.38
CA ILE A 531 8.50 45.20 -46.87
C ILE A 531 8.61 44.25 -48.06
N GLU A 532 9.79 43.71 -48.28
CA GLU A 532 10.07 42.64 -49.26
C GLU A 532 10.68 41.46 -48.50
N LEU A 533 10.00 40.31 -48.56
CA LEU A 533 10.42 39.08 -47.90
C LEU A 533 10.13 37.84 -48.75
N GLU A 534 10.90 36.78 -48.52
CA GLU A 534 10.68 35.45 -49.04
C GLU A 534 10.46 34.50 -47.86
N ALA A 535 9.34 33.78 -47.83
CA ALA A 535 9.00 32.85 -46.76
C ALA A 535 9.05 31.39 -47.21
N HIS A 536 9.67 30.51 -46.42
CA HIS A 536 9.72 29.08 -46.67
C HIS A 536 8.83 28.34 -45.67
N ALA A 537 7.75 27.75 -46.18
CA ALA A 537 6.86 26.88 -45.43
C ALA A 537 7.40 25.44 -45.45
N VAL A 538 7.38 24.79 -44.28
CA VAL A 538 7.78 23.38 -44.13
C VAL A 538 6.69 22.60 -43.42
N LYS A 539 6.67 21.29 -43.69
CA LYS A 539 5.81 20.35 -42.99
C LYS A 539 6.37 20.09 -41.60
N GLY A 540 5.57 20.32 -40.57
CA GLY A 540 5.94 20.08 -39.18
C GLY A 540 4.77 19.57 -38.36
N ILE A 541 5.02 19.28 -37.09
CA ILE A 541 4.01 18.81 -36.13
C ILE A 541 3.93 19.74 -34.93
N GLY A 542 2.76 19.81 -34.32
CA GLY A 542 2.50 20.64 -33.15
C GLY A 542 3.42 20.39 -31.95
N LYS A 543 3.95 19.17 -31.81
CA LYS A 543 4.90 18.81 -30.74
C LYS A 543 6.20 19.63 -30.81
N THR A 544 6.59 20.07 -32.00
CA THR A 544 7.80 20.89 -32.21
C THR A 544 7.52 22.36 -31.92
N HIS A 545 6.40 22.89 -32.43
CA HIS A 545 5.98 24.27 -32.19
C HIS A 545 4.47 24.42 -32.42
N ALA A 546 3.81 25.25 -31.63
CA ALA A 546 2.35 25.45 -31.67
C ALA A 546 1.82 26.01 -33.00
N LYS A 547 2.68 26.63 -33.82
CA LYS A 547 2.32 27.13 -35.17
C LYS A 547 1.83 26.05 -36.14
N TRP A 548 2.16 24.79 -35.85
CA TRP A 548 1.71 23.64 -36.62
C TRP A 548 0.44 22.98 -36.05
N TYR A 549 -0.23 23.60 -35.07
CA TYR A 549 -1.52 23.09 -34.58
C TYR A 549 -2.58 23.22 -35.69
N PRO A 550 -3.18 22.11 -36.16
CA PRO A 550 -4.24 22.16 -37.17
C PRO A 550 -5.61 22.55 -36.60
N VAL A 551 -5.71 22.60 -35.28
CA VAL A 551 -6.95 22.85 -34.54
C VAL A 551 -6.78 24.08 -33.67
N ALA A 552 -7.85 24.87 -33.54
CA ALA A 552 -7.91 25.99 -32.62
C ALA A 552 -8.16 25.44 -31.19
N PRO A 553 -9.39 25.10 -30.76
CA PRO A 553 -9.60 24.18 -29.65
C PRO A 553 -10.10 22.79 -30.09
N VAL A 554 -9.55 21.76 -29.46
CA VAL A 554 -10.15 20.41 -29.44
C VAL A 554 -10.35 19.95 -28.01
N TRP A 555 -11.56 19.55 -27.69
CA TRP A 555 -11.93 19.12 -26.36
C TRP A 555 -13.01 18.05 -26.39
N TYR A 556 -13.15 17.37 -25.27
CA TYR A 556 -14.23 16.43 -25.06
C TYR A 556 -14.76 16.55 -23.64
N ARG A 557 -16.01 16.12 -23.45
CA ARG A 557 -16.61 15.97 -22.13
C ARG A 557 -17.51 14.73 -22.10
N MET A 558 -17.63 14.13 -20.93
CA MET A 558 -18.62 13.06 -20.72
C MET A 558 -20.04 13.61 -20.84
N LEU A 559 -20.96 12.84 -21.40
CA LEU A 559 -22.37 13.20 -21.49
C LEU A 559 -22.92 13.44 -20.08
N PRO A 560 -23.39 14.66 -19.76
CA PRO A 560 -24.08 14.92 -18.51
C PRO A 560 -25.42 14.19 -18.51
N GLU A 561 -25.66 13.40 -17.47
CA GLU A 561 -26.98 12.91 -17.14
C GLU A 561 -27.49 13.74 -15.99
N VAL A 562 -28.06 14.89 -16.35
CA VAL A 562 -28.68 15.80 -15.40
C VAL A 562 -30.15 15.83 -15.69
N LYS A 563 -30.94 15.88 -14.62
CA LYS A 563 -32.35 16.19 -14.74
C LYS A 563 -32.56 17.67 -15.13
N VAL A 564 -32.11 18.13 -16.30
CA VAL A 564 -32.30 19.50 -16.80
C VAL A 564 -33.78 19.77 -16.99
N PHE A 565 -34.34 20.66 -16.17
CA PHE A 565 -35.78 20.82 -16.05
C PHE A 565 -36.40 21.68 -17.15
N ASP A 566 -37.36 21.13 -17.86
CA ASP A 566 -38.45 21.88 -18.49
C ASP A 566 -39.64 21.92 -17.52
N ILE A 567 -40.43 22.98 -17.56
CA ILE A 567 -41.55 23.18 -16.64
C ILE A 567 -42.86 22.97 -17.39
N GLU A 568 -43.47 21.81 -17.18
CA GLU A 568 -44.78 21.47 -17.70
C GLU A 568 -45.89 21.96 -16.75
N ASP A 569 -46.91 22.65 -17.29
CA ASP A 569 -48.14 22.94 -16.56
C ASP A 569 -49.08 21.73 -16.64
N ILE A 570 -49.37 21.10 -15.50
CA ILE A 570 -50.24 19.91 -15.44
C ILE A 570 -51.72 20.32 -15.31
N GLY A 571 -52.04 21.61 -15.40
CA GLY A 571 -53.36 22.15 -15.08
C GLY A 571 -53.59 22.28 -13.56
N ASN A 572 -54.62 23.03 -13.19
CA ASN A 572 -54.93 23.41 -11.78
C ASN A 572 -53.81 24.22 -11.08
N GLY A 573 -52.96 24.93 -11.84
CA GLY A 573 -51.90 25.77 -11.29
C GLY A 573 -50.70 25.00 -10.70
N LYS A 574 -50.58 23.69 -10.97
CA LYS A 574 -49.45 22.86 -10.54
C LYS A 574 -48.44 22.70 -11.67
N LYS A 575 -47.20 23.13 -11.42
CA LYS A 575 -46.06 23.00 -12.32
C LYS A 575 -45.23 21.76 -12.00
N ARG A 576 -44.80 21.00 -12.99
CA ARG A 576 -43.87 19.87 -12.86
C ARG A 576 -42.61 20.11 -13.66
N ALA A 577 -41.48 19.85 -13.03
CA ALA A 577 -40.17 19.92 -13.64
C ALA A 577 -39.78 18.55 -14.23
N THR A 578 -39.60 18.44 -15.54
CA THR A 578 -39.22 17.19 -16.25
C THR A 578 -37.89 17.36 -16.97
N VAL A 579 -37.14 16.28 -17.19
CA VAL A 579 -35.83 16.37 -17.85
C VAL A 579 -35.99 16.52 -19.34
N ALA A 580 -35.54 17.62 -19.95
CA ALA A 580 -35.67 17.83 -21.40
C ALA A 580 -34.35 17.85 -22.17
N ARG A 581 -33.32 18.55 -21.66
CA ARG A 581 -32.07 18.79 -22.42
C ARG A 581 -30.80 18.55 -21.59
N PRO A 582 -30.52 17.30 -21.17
CA PRO A 582 -29.35 16.98 -20.36
C PRO A 582 -28.03 17.41 -21.01
N ARG A 583 -27.88 17.21 -22.33
CA ARG A 583 -26.67 17.59 -23.13
C ARG A 583 -26.27 19.06 -22.97
N ALA A 584 -27.25 19.96 -22.85
CA ALA A 584 -27.01 21.41 -22.73
C ALA A 584 -26.51 21.83 -21.34
N CYS A 585 -26.51 20.91 -20.36
CA CYS A 585 -26.01 21.21 -19.02
C CYS A 585 -24.50 21.47 -19.04
N THR A 586 -24.09 22.64 -18.55
CA THR A 586 -22.68 23.01 -18.33
C THR A 586 -22.13 22.49 -17.00
N LEU A 587 -22.97 21.86 -16.16
CA LEU A 587 -22.63 21.38 -14.82
C LEU A 587 -22.07 22.48 -13.91
N CYS A 588 -22.73 23.64 -13.86
CA CYS A 588 -22.40 24.74 -12.96
C CYS A 588 -22.58 24.43 -11.45
N ARG A 589 -23.19 23.28 -11.10
CA ARG A 589 -23.47 22.81 -9.73
C ARG A 589 -24.44 23.67 -8.90
N GLU A 590 -25.04 24.70 -9.48
CA GLU A 590 -25.99 25.58 -8.79
C GLU A 590 -27.19 24.87 -8.15
N CYS A 591 -27.60 23.71 -8.68
CA CYS A 591 -28.73 22.94 -8.17
C CYS A 591 -28.41 22.05 -6.96
N ILE A 592 -27.12 21.85 -6.64
CA ILE A 592 -26.65 21.06 -5.48
C ILE A 592 -25.90 21.91 -4.45
N GLY A 593 -25.88 23.23 -4.62
CA GLY A 593 -25.27 24.14 -3.65
C GLY A 593 -26.01 24.13 -2.30
N GLU A 594 -25.25 24.36 -1.24
CA GLU A 594 -25.75 24.32 0.14
C GLU A 594 -26.94 25.28 0.35
N GLY A 595 -27.97 24.79 1.06
CA GLY A 595 -29.07 25.62 1.55
C GLY A 595 -30.22 25.81 0.56
N LYS A 596 -30.22 25.08 -0.58
CA LYS A 596 -31.31 25.15 -1.56
C LYS A 596 -32.43 24.12 -1.35
N GLY A 597 -32.25 23.16 -0.43
CA GLY A 597 -33.29 22.20 -0.04
C GLY A 597 -33.62 21.11 -1.08
N TRP A 598 -32.93 21.10 -2.23
CA TRP A 598 -33.12 20.12 -3.31
C TRP A 598 -31.95 19.13 -3.45
N GLU A 599 -30.96 19.20 -2.55
CA GLU A 599 -29.73 18.40 -2.57
C GLU A 599 -30.00 16.88 -2.61
N ASN A 600 -31.08 16.43 -1.95
CA ASN A 600 -31.48 15.01 -1.95
C ASN A 600 -32.39 14.63 -3.12
N SER A 601 -32.89 15.59 -3.90
CA SER A 601 -33.82 15.38 -5.01
C SER A 601 -33.13 15.38 -6.39
N ILE A 602 -31.92 15.93 -6.46
CA ILE A 602 -31.15 16.11 -7.70
C ILE A 602 -29.81 15.40 -7.55
N SER A 603 -29.56 14.42 -8.41
CA SER A 603 -28.22 13.84 -8.59
C SER A 603 -27.64 14.35 -9.92
N LEU A 604 -26.43 14.90 -9.86
CA LEU A 604 -25.66 15.29 -11.03
C LEU A 604 -24.66 14.18 -11.34
N GLN A 605 -24.79 13.53 -12.50
CA GLN A 605 -23.89 12.46 -12.90
C GLN A 605 -23.42 12.62 -14.35
N ARG A 606 -22.31 11.96 -14.68
CA ARG A 606 -21.75 11.87 -16.02
C ARG A 606 -21.58 10.42 -16.40
N ASN A 607 -21.94 10.07 -17.63
CA ASN A 607 -21.75 8.73 -18.15
C ASN A 607 -20.28 8.54 -18.55
N LYS A 608 -19.60 7.53 -18.01
CA LYS A 608 -18.18 7.27 -18.27
C LYS A 608 -17.89 6.78 -19.69
N ASP A 609 -18.89 6.24 -20.37
CA ASP A 609 -18.77 5.58 -21.67
C ASP A 609 -19.26 6.42 -22.84
N HIS A 610 -19.75 7.64 -22.58
CA HIS A 610 -20.30 8.50 -23.61
C HIS A 610 -19.56 9.83 -23.61
N PHE A 611 -18.75 10.06 -24.63
CA PHE A 611 -18.01 11.30 -24.81
C PHE A 611 -18.61 12.14 -25.92
N ILE A 612 -18.76 13.43 -25.65
CA ILE A 612 -19.05 14.46 -26.64
C ILE A 612 -17.72 15.07 -27.04
N PHE A 613 -17.33 14.90 -28.29
CA PHE A 613 -16.11 15.45 -28.88
C PHE A 613 -16.45 16.69 -29.72
N LYS A 614 -15.62 17.72 -29.62
CA LYS A 614 -15.70 18.91 -30.47
C LYS A 614 -14.33 19.28 -31.00
N ILE A 615 -14.24 19.45 -32.32
CA ILE A 615 -13.05 19.80 -33.08
C ILE A 615 -13.34 21.09 -33.82
N GLU A 616 -12.53 22.12 -33.58
CA GLU A 616 -12.53 23.36 -34.35
C GLU A 616 -11.21 23.44 -35.12
N SER A 617 -11.29 23.40 -36.46
CA SER A 617 -10.16 23.53 -37.37
C SER A 617 -9.68 24.98 -37.42
N THR A 618 -8.39 25.17 -37.73
CA THR A 618 -7.85 26.48 -38.11
C THR A 618 -8.10 26.83 -39.59
N GLY A 619 -8.76 25.94 -40.33
CA GLY A 619 -9.06 26.05 -41.76
C GLY A 619 -8.00 25.41 -42.68
N VAL A 620 -6.93 24.81 -42.11
CA VAL A 620 -5.89 24.11 -42.90
C VAL A 620 -6.43 22.83 -43.53
N LEU A 621 -7.28 22.10 -42.79
CA LEU A 621 -7.96 20.88 -43.23
C LEU A 621 -9.37 20.83 -42.61
N PRO A 622 -10.37 20.24 -43.28
CA PRO A 622 -11.68 20.01 -42.68
C PRO A 622 -11.60 19.12 -41.43
N PRO A 623 -12.44 19.35 -40.41
CA PRO A 623 -12.34 18.67 -39.12
C PRO A 623 -12.55 17.14 -39.20
N GLU A 624 -13.34 16.64 -40.15
CA GLU A 624 -13.54 15.20 -40.40
C GLU A 624 -12.29 14.53 -40.95
N VAL A 625 -11.51 15.25 -41.76
CA VAL A 625 -10.21 14.79 -42.27
C VAL A 625 -9.19 14.78 -41.15
N LEU A 626 -9.16 15.82 -40.31
CA LEU A 626 -8.30 15.89 -39.14
C LEU A 626 -8.52 14.71 -38.19
N PHE A 627 -9.78 14.37 -37.90
CA PHE A 627 -10.08 13.22 -37.05
C PHE A 627 -9.65 11.89 -37.68
N THR A 628 -9.90 11.72 -38.99
CA THR A 628 -9.50 10.52 -39.73
C THR A 628 -7.97 10.35 -39.74
N GLU A 629 -7.21 11.42 -39.96
CA GLU A 629 -5.74 11.38 -39.89
C GLU A 629 -5.25 11.08 -38.47
N ALA A 630 -5.92 11.59 -37.44
CA ALA A 630 -5.58 11.26 -36.05
C ALA A 630 -5.75 9.77 -35.73
N VAL A 631 -6.76 9.12 -36.30
CA VAL A 631 -6.98 7.66 -36.17
C VAL A 631 -5.84 6.89 -36.85
N LYS A 632 -5.50 7.25 -38.10
CA LYS A 632 -4.40 6.60 -38.84
C LYS A 632 -3.05 6.73 -38.12
N ILE A 633 -2.73 7.91 -37.58
CA ILE A 633 -1.49 8.12 -36.84
C ILE A 633 -1.40 7.19 -35.61
N LEU A 634 -2.54 6.91 -34.95
CA LEU A 634 -2.57 5.98 -33.82
C LEU A 634 -2.37 4.53 -34.30
N GLU A 635 -3.01 4.13 -35.39
CA GLU A 635 -2.83 2.83 -36.04
C GLU A 635 -1.35 2.59 -36.43
N ASP A 636 -0.75 3.54 -37.14
CA ASP A 636 0.66 3.51 -37.54
C ASP A 636 1.62 3.37 -36.34
N LYS A 637 1.28 3.96 -35.19
CA LYS A 637 2.07 3.80 -33.96
C LYS A 637 1.97 2.39 -33.41
N CYS A 638 0.78 1.80 -33.41
CA CYS A 638 0.59 0.42 -33.00
C CYS A 638 1.35 -0.53 -33.92
N ASP A 639 1.26 -0.34 -35.24
CA ASP A 639 1.95 -1.17 -36.23
C ASP A 639 3.46 -1.11 -36.10
N ARG A 640 4.03 0.09 -35.86
CA ARG A 640 5.47 0.23 -35.56
C ARG A 640 5.88 -0.59 -34.34
N VAL A 641 5.12 -0.51 -33.25
CA VAL A 641 5.42 -1.27 -32.03
C VAL A 641 5.31 -2.78 -32.28
N ILE A 642 4.31 -3.22 -33.03
CA ILE A 642 4.15 -4.64 -33.39
C ILE A 642 5.34 -5.11 -34.24
N SER A 643 5.75 -4.31 -35.23
CA SER A 643 6.89 -4.61 -36.09
C SER A 643 8.22 -4.63 -35.33
N ASP A 644 8.38 -3.81 -34.29
CA ASP A 644 9.59 -3.80 -33.45
C ASP A 644 9.64 -5.01 -32.49
N LEU A 645 8.49 -5.61 -32.18
CA LEU A 645 8.35 -6.77 -31.30
C LEU A 645 8.37 -8.11 -32.05
N SER A 646 8.04 -8.12 -33.34
CA SER A 646 8.12 -9.29 -34.25
C SER A 646 9.52 -9.48 -34.81
#